data_AF-A0A8S0PXL5-F1
#
_entry.id   AF-A0A8S0PXL5-F1
#
_cell.length_a   1.000
_cell.length_b   1.000
_cell.length_c   1.000
_cell.angle_alpha   90.00
_cell.angle_beta   90.00
_cell.angle_gamma   90.00
#
_symmetry.space_group_name_H-M   'P 1'
#
loop_
_entity.id
_entity.type
_entity.pdbx_description
1 polymer ?
#
loop_
_entity_poly.entity_id
_entity_poly.type
_entity_poly.pdbx_seq_one_letter_code
_entity_poly.pdbx_strand_id
1 'polypeptide(L)'
;MASLKITKKHHKHLNNPFPSNPKTLPCIHGNLLFDFQSVPSEQIYDIGKDFQSNWSSKNGGSLCIFHKSQPSRSMWSTVPGRSFVSAAVAETEIEESRGSFVIKDRDIHLICNHQTIDNIRTIDTSDIVLRANIQDFTSFSNGLDQEKQNKGIQLPALLITGKIFCVKKRKNSIQSSEFIEKQPSTNAKYRMLFDQKNKNQIGFQVRLAKPKVEHRQKLSPRTYGYRAFISKFGRIRRLRVGCSRYFSRKRGIITVSPAEEENVIMKNEGVTDFNRICITYSSEKSEKFYGFGEQFSHMDFKGKRVPIFVQEQGIGRGDQPITFAANLVSYRAGGDESTTYAPSPFYMTSRMRSLYLEGYNYSVFDLTKDDSVQIQTHGDLVEGRILHGNSPTELIEHFTETIGRPQKLPDWIISGAVVGLQGGTETVRHMWKELQAQETPVSAFWLQDWVGQRKTVIGSQLWWNWEVDSNRYSGWRQLIKDLGARDIKVMTYCNPCLALMDEKPNAKRNLFEEATKLDILVKEKNGDPYMVPNTAFDVGMLDLTHPKTESWFKQILQEMVDDGVRGWMADFGEGLPVDACLYSGEDPITAHNRYPELWAKINREFVEEWKSSLVGKEKEDPEDGLVFFMRAGFRNSPKWATLFWEGDQMVSWQANDGIKSAVVGLLSSGLSGYALNHSDIGGYCSVNLPFFKYQRSEELLLRWMELNAFSVVFRTHEGNKPTSNSQFYSNHRTLSHFARFAKIYKAWKFYRIQLVKEASEKGLPVCRHLFLHYPEDEYVHTLTYQQFLVGTEILVVPVLDKGKEVVRAYFPEGENCSWKHVWTGKLYSKPGSEAWVEAPIGYPAIFVKDSSKIGDTFLKNLREYNVL
;
A
#
# COMPACT_ATOMS: atom_id res chain seq x y z
N MET A 1 16.56 -3.80 26.05
CA MET A 1 15.44 -4.38 25.29
C MET A 1 15.13 -3.44 24.14
N ALA A 2 14.93 -3.92 22.91
CA ALA A 2 14.41 -3.06 21.85
C ALA A 2 13.02 -2.58 22.28
N SER A 3 12.87 -1.29 22.56
CA SER A 3 11.62 -0.72 23.03
C SER A 3 10.76 -0.26 21.84
N LEU A 4 9.44 -0.43 21.95
CA LEU A 4 8.47 0.20 21.06
C LEU A 4 7.91 1.41 21.79
N LYS A 5 8.13 2.59 21.24
CA LYS A 5 7.58 3.85 21.75
C LYS A 5 6.53 4.37 20.79
N ILE A 6 5.29 4.48 21.27
CA ILE A 6 4.19 5.04 20.49
C ILE A 6 3.87 6.41 21.08
N THR A 7 3.84 7.43 20.22
CA THR A 7 3.53 8.81 20.60
C THR A 7 2.34 9.30 19.80
N LYS A 8 1.21 9.51 20.49
CA LYS A 8 0.03 10.14 19.90
C LYS A 8 0.18 11.66 19.97
N LYS A 9 0.09 12.33 18.82
CA LYS A 9 0.14 13.80 18.75
C LYS A 9 -1.26 14.34 18.52
N HIS A 10 -1.93 14.70 19.60
CA HIS A 10 -3.18 15.46 19.57
C HIS A 10 -2.91 16.88 20.07
N HIS A 11 -3.44 17.87 19.32
CA HIS A 11 -3.19 19.31 19.43
C HIS A 11 -2.72 19.81 20.81
N LYS A 12 -1.41 20.03 20.98
CA LYS A 12 -0.87 20.77 22.15
C LYS A 12 0.11 21.89 21.79
N HIS A 13 0.65 21.96 20.57
CA HIS A 13 1.55 23.03 20.12
C HIS A 13 1.40 23.32 18.62
N LEU A 14 1.94 24.46 18.15
CA LEU A 14 2.14 24.76 16.72
C LEU A 14 2.91 23.59 16.08
N ASN A 15 2.27 22.92 15.12
CA ASN A 15 2.86 21.79 14.42
C ASN A 15 3.99 22.26 13.49
N ASN A 16 5.05 21.47 13.35
CA ASN A 16 6.06 21.71 12.31
C ASN A 16 5.42 21.44 10.93
N PRO A 17 5.27 22.47 10.07
CA PRO A 17 4.59 22.30 8.79
C PRO A 17 5.47 21.63 7.72
N PHE A 18 6.79 21.54 7.97
CA PHE A 18 7.77 20.82 7.14
C PHE A 18 8.37 19.67 7.95
N PRO A 19 7.60 18.59 8.18
CA PRO A 19 8.12 17.44 8.90
C PRO A 19 9.34 16.87 8.17
N SER A 20 10.44 16.63 8.89
CA SER A 20 11.58 15.93 8.32
C SER A 20 11.21 14.48 7.99
N ASN A 21 11.85 13.91 6.97
CA ASN A 21 11.76 12.48 6.68
C ASN A 21 12.11 11.66 7.94
N PRO A 22 11.41 10.54 8.20
CA PRO A 22 11.75 9.67 9.31
C PRO A 22 13.20 9.19 9.21
N LYS A 23 13.87 9.13 10.35
CA LYS A 23 15.13 8.41 10.45
C LYS A 23 14.81 6.93 10.51
N THR A 24 15.11 6.21 9.44
CA THR A 24 15.02 4.75 9.36
C THR A 24 16.41 4.16 9.25
N LEU A 25 16.53 2.86 9.46
CA LEU A 25 17.75 2.11 9.23
C LEU A 25 18.24 2.38 7.79
N PRO A 26 19.45 2.90 7.60
CA PRO A 26 19.99 3.14 6.28
C PRO A 26 20.29 1.82 5.58
N CYS A 27 20.51 1.88 4.27
CA CYS A 27 20.93 0.71 3.50
C CYS A 27 22.17 0.06 4.16
N ILE A 28 22.03 -1.20 4.56
CA ILE A 28 23.10 -1.96 5.21
C ILE A 28 23.99 -2.59 4.15
N HIS A 29 25.31 -2.46 4.32
CA HIS A 29 26.30 -3.09 3.46
C HIS A 29 27.28 -3.91 4.29
N GLY A 30 27.58 -5.12 3.82
CA GLY A 30 28.75 -5.85 4.26
C GLY A 30 29.15 -6.93 3.25
N ASN A 31 30.11 -7.73 3.67
CA ASN A 31 30.80 -8.68 2.81
C ASN A 31 30.19 -10.07 2.93
N LEU A 32 30.15 -10.76 1.81
CA LEU A 32 29.91 -12.18 1.75
C LEU A 32 31.23 -12.94 1.92
N LEU A 33 31.22 -13.93 2.81
CA LEU A 33 32.24 -14.95 2.95
C LEU A 33 31.56 -16.30 2.71
N PHE A 34 32.32 -17.31 2.34
CA PHE A 34 31.82 -18.68 2.20
C PHE A 34 32.95 -19.65 2.49
N ASP A 35 32.60 -20.83 2.97
CA ASP A 35 33.56 -21.89 3.26
C ASP A 35 33.93 -22.63 1.96
N PHE A 36 35.17 -22.46 1.51
CA PHE A 36 35.69 -23.09 0.29
C PHE A 36 35.74 -24.62 0.36
N GLN A 37 35.66 -25.22 1.56
CA GLN A 37 35.63 -26.67 1.72
C GLN A 37 34.22 -27.25 1.53
N SER A 38 33.19 -26.51 1.94
CA SER A 38 31.80 -26.98 1.89
C SER A 38 31.00 -26.41 0.72
N VAL A 39 31.39 -25.25 0.19
CA VAL A 39 30.71 -24.58 -0.93
C VAL A 39 31.57 -24.71 -2.19
N PRO A 40 31.07 -25.35 -3.27
CA PRO A 40 31.82 -25.53 -4.50
C PRO A 40 32.12 -24.19 -5.21
N SER A 41 33.10 -24.19 -6.11
CA SER A 41 33.48 -23.00 -6.87
C SER A 41 32.37 -22.54 -7.82
N GLU A 42 31.73 -23.47 -8.52
CA GLU A 42 30.55 -23.22 -9.36
C GLU A 42 29.62 -24.43 -9.25
N GLN A 43 28.32 -24.17 -9.08
CA GLN A 43 27.32 -25.24 -8.97
C GLN A 43 25.93 -24.73 -9.36
N ILE A 44 25.18 -25.59 -10.07
CA ILE A 44 23.76 -25.38 -10.38
C ILE A 44 22.94 -26.24 -9.42
N TYR A 45 21.88 -25.65 -8.89
CA TYR A 45 20.92 -26.30 -7.99
C TYR A 45 19.52 -26.16 -8.56
N ASP A 46 18.79 -27.27 -8.69
CA ASP A 46 17.39 -27.24 -9.08
C ASP A 46 16.50 -26.68 -7.95
N ILE A 47 15.54 -25.85 -8.33
CA ILE A 47 14.43 -25.40 -7.49
C ILE A 47 13.15 -25.88 -8.18
N GLY A 48 12.60 -26.98 -7.69
CA GLY A 48 11.52 -27.70 -8.34
C GLY A 48 11.91 -28.19 -9.73
N LYS A 49 10.92 -28.18 -10.64
CA LYS A 49 11.09 -28.65 -12.03
C LYS A 49 11.52 -27.53 -12.97
N ASP A 50 11.03 -26.33 -12.74
CA ASP A 50 11.03 -25.24 -13.72
C ASP A 50 12.11 -24.19 -13.47
N PHE A 51 12.73 -24.19 -12.28
CA PHE A 51 13.70 -23.18 -11.88
C PHE A 51 15.04 -23.80 -11.50
N GLN A 52 16.07 -22.99 -11.63
CA GLN A 52 17.41 -23.34 -11.21
C GLN A 52 18.10 -22.13 -10.60
N SER A 53 19.00 -22.39 -9.66
CA SER A 53 19.91 -21.40 -9.10
C SER A 53 21.35 -21.72 -9.49
N ASN A 54 22.10 -20.71 -9.87
CA ASN A 54 23.52 -20.80 -10.17
C ASN A 54 24.31 -20.09 -9.07
N TRP A 55 25.21 -20.82 -8.41
CA TRP A 55 26.22 -20.28 -7.51
C TRP A 55 27.57 -20.18 -8.22
N SER A 56 28.26 -19.06 -8.03
CA SER A 56 29.66 -18.89 -8.44
C SER A 56 30.47 -18.22 -7.33
N SER A 57 31.64 -18.77 -6.99
CA SER A 57 32.58 -18.21 -6.03
C SER A 57 33.41 -17.04 -6.60
N LYS A 58 33.30 -16.76 -7.90
CA LYS A 58 34.00 -15.66 -8.57
C LYS A 58 33.57 -14.30 -7.99
N ASN A 59 34.48 -13.33 -8.02
CA ASN A 59 34.22 -11.96 -7.55
C ASN A 59 33.65 -11.88 -6.12
N GLY A 60 34.04 -12.80 -5.23
CA GLY A 60 33.59 -12.84 -3.84
C GLY A 60 32.29 -13.59 -3.59
N GLY A 61 31.74 -14.28 -4.60
CA GLY A 61 30.54 -15.11 -4.44
C GLY A 61 29.27 -14.42 -4.93
N SER A 62 28.47 -15.09 -5.76
CA SER A 62 27.14 -14.63 -6.14
C SER A 62 26.18 -15.79 -6.42
N LEU A 63 24.90 -15.52 -6.20
CA LEU A 63 23.80 -16.44 -6.50
C LEU A 63 22.86 -15.77 -7.51
N CYS A 64 22.44 -16.52 -8.53
CA CYS A 64 21.45 -16.10 -9.51
C CYS A 64 20.35 -17.15 -9.62
N ILE A 65 19.11 -16.73 -9.87
CA ILE A 65 17.96 -17.59 -10.05
C ILE A 65 17.36 -17.35 -11.43
N PHE A 66 17.08 -18.44 -12.16
CA PHE A 66 16.58 -18.44 -13.52
C PHE A 66 15.40 -19.38 -13.66
N HIS A 67 14.50 -19.05 -14.58
CA HIS A 67 13.56 -20.02 -15.14
C HIS A 67 14.25 -20.81 -16.24
N LYS A 68 14.07 -22.13 -16.29
CA LYS A 68 14.77 -23.02 -17.24
C LYS A 68 14.42 -22.75 -18.70
N SER A 69 13.24 -22.21 -18.98
CA SER A 69 12.87 -21.77 -20.35
C SER A 69 13.63 -20.52 -20.82
N GLN A 70 14.23 -19.74 -19.90
CA GLN A 70 14.94 -18.50 -20.21
C GLN A 70 16.21 -18.36 -19.36
N PRO A 71 17.22 -19.20 -19.61
CA PRO A 71 18.44 -19.24 -18.80
C PRO A 71 19.30 -17.97 -18.92
N SER A 72 19.07 -17.12 -19.92
CA SER A 72 19.79 -15.85 -20.11
C SER A 72 19.26 -14.69 -19.28
N ARG A 73 18.03 -14.78 -18.75
CA ARG A 73 17.38 -13.70 -17.99
C ARG A 73 17.28 -14.06 -16.52
N SER A 74 18.12 -13.44 -15.70
CA SER A 74 18.04 -13.61 -14.25
C SER A 74 16.78 -12.96 -13.69
N MET A 75 16.01 -13.76 -12.94
CA MET A 75 14.82 -13.31 -12.21
C MET A 75 15.20 -12.64 -10.88
N TRP A 76 16.29 -13.10 -10.27
CA TRP A 76 16.82 -12.58 -9.01
C TRP A 76 18.31 -12.92 -8.90
N SER A 77 19.14 -11.94 -8.53
CA SER A 77 20.59 -12.12 -8.42
C SER A 77 21.13 -11.36 -7.22
N THR A 78 22.06 -11.94 -6.49
CA THR A 78 22.79 -11.19 -5.45
C THR A 78 23.79 -10.22 -6.06
N VAL A 79 24.24 -9.24 -5.28
CA VAL A 79 25.40 -8.42 -5.65
C VAL A 79 26.68 -9.23 -5.35
N PRO A 80 27.58 -9.44 -6.32
CA PRO A 80 28.80 -10.23 -6.09
C PRO A 80 29.64 -9.72 -4.91
N GLY A 81 30.06 -10.64 -4.04
CA GLY A 81 30.92 -10.34 -2.88
C GLY A 81 30.22 -9.62 -1.72
N ARG A 82 28.92 -9.31 -1.84
CA ARG A 82 28.16 -8.59 -0.80
C ARG A 82 27.16 -9.51 -0.10
N SER A 83 26.94 -9.25 1.18
CA SER A 83 25.90 -9.89 1.96
C SER A 83 24.52 -9.64 1.34
N PHE A 84 23.74 -10.69 1.15
CA PHE A 84 22.34 -10.61 0.69
C PHE A 84 21.33 -10.86 1.83
N VAL A 85 21.79 -11.32 2.99
CA VAL A 85 21.03 -11.33 4.25
C VAL A 85 21.76 -10.49 5.29
N SER A 86 21.04 -9.60 5.96
CA SER A 86 21.55 -8.81 7.09
C SER A 86 20.44 -8.61 8.11
N ALA A 87 20.83 -8.24 9.34
CA ALA A 87 19.86 -8.00 10.40
C ALA A 87 20.30 -6.90 11.34
N ALA A 88 19.31 -6.28 11.99
CA ALA A 88 19.57 -5.28 13.02
C ALA A 88 18.62 -5.43 14.21
N VAL A 89 19.06 -4.87 15.33
CA VAL A 89 18.25 -4.60 16.51
C VAL A 89 18.17 -3.09 16.65
N ALA A 90 16.97 -2.54 16.50
CA ALA A 90 16.71 -1.11 16.65
C ALA A 90 15.45 -0.88 17.50
N GLU A 91 15.37 0.24 18.18
CA GLU A 91 14.12 0.67 18.82
C GLU A 91 13.20 1.28 17.78
N THR A 92 11.90 1.03 17.90
CA THR A 92 10.90 1.61 17.00
C THR A 92 10.20 2.76 17.71
N GLU A 93 10.16 3.94 17.11
CA GLU A 93 9.23 4.99 17.51
C GLU A 93 8.17 5.17 16.42
N ILE A 94 6.90 5.11 16.81
CA ILE A 94 5.77 5.44 15.94
C ILE A 94 5.11 6.72 16.43
N GLU A 95 5.00 7.70 15.55
CA GLU A 95 4.18 8.89 15.76
C GLU A 95 2.87 8.71 15.01
N GLU A 96 1.74 8.74 15.72
CA GLU A 96 0.40 8.58 15.17
C GLU A 96 -0.40 9.87 15.36
N SER A 97 -1.14 10.27 14.32
CA SER A 97 -2.08 11.38 14.36
C SER A 97 -3.19 11.19 13.31
N ARG A 98 -4.41 10.83 13.75
CA ARG A 98 -5.62 10.77 12.90
C ARG A 98 -5.40 9.98 11.61
N GLY A 99 -4.92 8.74 11.71
CA GLY A 99 -4.66 7.87 10.56
C GLY A 99 -3.40 8.19 9.76
N SER A 100 -2.64 9.23 10.13
CA SER A 100 -1.27 9.47 9.60
C SER A 100 -0.22 8.88 10.54
N PHE A 101 0.77 8.20 9.97
CA PHE A 101 1.79 7.48 10.74
C PHE A 101 3.20 7.83 10.30
N VAL A 102 4.12 7.90 11.27
CA VAL A 102 5.55 7.94 10.98
C VAL A 102 6.30 6.98 11.86
N ILE A 103 6.98 6.05 11.20
CA ILE A 103 7.76 4.99 11.82
C ILE A 103 9.23 5.35 11.71
N LYS A 104 9.95 5.32 12.83
CA LYS A 104 11.37 5.67 12.94
C LYS A 104 12.13 4.55 13.63
N ASP A 105 13.36 4.34 13.17
CA ASP A 105 14.34 3.54 13.88
C ASP A 105 15.17 4.47 14.78
N ARG A 106 15.14 4.21 16.09
CA ARG A 106 15.96 4.87 17.12
C ARG A 106 16.98 3.88 17.68
N ASP A 107 18.07 4.42 18.23
CA ASP A 107 19.07 3.70 19.02
C ASP A 107 19.39 2.29 18.47
N ILE A 108 20.11 2.26 17.34
CA ILE A 108 20.48 1.00 16.69
C ILE A 108 21.52 0.28 17.57
N HIS A 109 21.08 -0.77 18.25
CA HIS A 109 21.87 -1.52 19.24
C HIS A 109 22.86 -2.48 18.59
N LEU A 110 22.46 -3.12 17.48
CA LEU A 110 23.25 -4.13 16.79
C LEU A 110 22.95 -4.09 15.29
N ILE A 111 23.99 -4.20 14.47
CA ILE A 111 23.87 -4.47 13.03
C ILE A 111 24.79 -5.63 12.70
N CYS A 112 24.21 -6.73 12.21
CA CYS A 112 24.93 -7.85 11.62
C CYS A 112 24.83 -7.73 10.10
N ASN A 113 25.84 -7.09 9.51
CA ASN A 113 25.92 -6.75 8.09
C ASN A 113 26.84 -7.67 7.28
N HIS A 114 27.62 -8.54 7.92
CA HIS A 114 28.44 -9.52 7.22
C HIS A 114 27.76 -10.89 7.24
N GLN A 115 28.02 -11.70 6.22
CA GLN A 115 27.38 -12.99 6.01
C GLN A 115 28.43 -14.05 5.67
N THR A 116 28.35 -15.23 6.28
CA THR A 116 28.99 -16.46 5.80
C THR A 116 27.95 -17.33 5.13
N ILE A 117 28.31 -18.05 4.05
CA ILE A 117 27.59 -19.23 3.60
C ILE A 117 28.35 -20.45 4.09
N ASP A 118 27.70 -21.24 4.93
CA ASP A 118 28.26 -22.48 5.45
C ASP A 118 27.86 -23.66 4.55
N ASN A 119 26.68 -23.61 3.90
CA ASN A 119 26.21 -24.65 2.99
C ASN A 119 25.15 -24.12 2.00
N ILE A 120 25.17 -24.66 0.78
CA ILE A 120 24.13 -24.52 -0.25
C ILE A 120 23.78 -25.93 -0.71
N ARG A 121 22.52 -26.34 -0.58
CA ARG A 121 22.09 -27.67 -1.02
C ARG A 121 20.65 -27.69 -1.52
N THR A 122 20.37 -28.59 -2.44
CA THR A 122 19.01 -29.02 -2.77
C THR A 122 18.54 -30.01 -1.71
N ILE A 123 17.28 -29.87 -1.29
CA ILE A 123 16.58 -30.78 -0.38
C ILE A 123 15.58 -31.58 -1.20
N ASP A 124 15.61 -32.91 -1.04
CA ASP A 124 14.70 -33.84 -1.72
C ASP A 124 13.80 -34.63 -0.73
N THR A 125 12.87 -35.42 -1.25
CA THR A 125 11.95 -36.25 -0.45
C THR A 125 12.69 -37.28 0.41
N SER A 126 13.84 -37.78 -0.04
CA SER A 126 14.72 -38.68 0.72
C SER A 126 15.29 -38.00 1.97
N ASP A 127 15.59 -36.70 1.91
CA ASP A 127 16.05 -35.92 3.05
C ASP A 127 14.94 -35.67 4.08
N ILE A 128 13.67 -35.71 3.67
CA ILE A 128 12.51 -35.56 4.57
C ILE A 128 12.32 -36.79 5.46
N VAL A 129 12.57 -38.00 4.94
CA VAL A 129 12.52 -39.24 5.73
C VAL A 129 13.65 -39.30 6.76
N LEU A 130 14.76 -38.60 6.53
CA LEU A 130 15.88 -38.43 7.48
C LEU A 130 15.62 -37.34 8.57
N ARG A 131 14.43 -36.70 8.60
CA ARG A 131 14.12 -35.55 9.49
C ARG A 131 13.72 -35.87 10.92
N ALA A 132 13.79 -37.12 11.38
CA ALA A 132 13.75 -37.38 12.82
C ALA A 132 14.92 -36.67 13.57
N ASN A 133 16.00 -36.31 12.86
CA ASN A 133 17.17 -35.60 13.40
C ASN A 133 17.21 -34.08 13.12
N ILE A 134 16.14 -33.46 12.58
CA ILE A 134 15.95 -31.99 12.67
C ILE A 134 15.25 -31.64 14.00
N GLN A 135 15.58 -32.35 15.08
CA GLN A 135 15.12 -32.06 16.44
C GLN A 135 16.13 -31.20 17.24
N ASP A 136 17.37 -31.04 16.78
CA ASP A 136 18.39 -30.19 17.42
C ASP A 136 18.23 -28.67 17.16
N PHE A 137 17.16 -28.26 16.49
CA PHE A 137 16.84 -26.85 16.26
C PHE A 137 15.70 -26.35 17.17
N THR A 138 15.34 -27.10 18.21
CA THR A 138 14.23 -26.85 19.16
C THR A 138 14.49 -25.76 20.20
N SER A 139 14.83 -24.55 19.75
CA SER A 139 14.60 -23.32 20.54
C SER A 139 13.73 -22.30 19.79
N PHE A 140 13.01 -22.74 18.75
CA PHE A 140 12.05 -21.93 18.00
C PHE A 140 10.62 -22.22 18.51
N SER A 141 10.25 -21.49 19.58
CA SER A 141 8.92 -21.25 20.20
C SER A 141 7.95 -22.41 20.51
N ASN A 142 7.20 -22.23 21.60
CA ASN A 142 6.18 -23.13 22.13
C ASN A 142 4.96 -23.27 21.21
N GLY A 143 4.50 -24.51 21.04
CA GLY A 143 3.08 -24.88 20.98
C GLY A 143 2.28 -24.58 19.70
N LEU A 144 1.72 -25.65 19.11
CA LEU A 144 0.58 -25.73 18.18
C LEU A 144 0.77 -25.47 16.66
N ASP A 145 1.86 -24.86 16.18
CA ASP A 145 2.02 -24.57 14.73
C ASP A 145 3.00 -25.44 13.92
N GLN A 146 3.65 -26.43 14.56
CA GLN A 146 4.72 -27.19 13.89
C GLN A 146 4.23 -28.14 12.78
N GLU A 147 3.00 -28.65 12.85
CA GLU A 147 2.46 -29.57 11.82
C GLU A 147 1.90 -28.85 10.57
N LYS A 148 1.57 -27.56 10.65
CA LYS A 148 1.07 -26.78 9.49
C LYS A 148 2.19 -26.20 8.63
N GLN A 149 3.34 -25.85 9.21
CA GLN A 149 4.42 -25.14 8.47
C GLN A 149 5.21 -26.00 7.47
N ASN A 150 5.13 -27.34 7.52
CA ASN A 150 5.78 -28.24 6.55
C ASN A 150 4.83 -28.75 5.45
N LYS A 151 3.52 -28.46 5.52
CA LYS A 151 2.55 -28.82 4.48
C LYS A 151 2.53 -27.73 3.39
N GLY A 152 3.41 -27.85 2.38
CA GLY A 152 3.36 -26.96 1.21
C GLY A 152 4.70 -26.60 0.56
N ILE A 153 5.82 -27.16 1.02
CA ILE A 153 7.11 -27.00 0.34
C ILE A 153 7.16 -28.01 -0.81
N GLN A 154 7.23 -27.51 -2.05
CA GLN A 154 7.45 -28.37 -3.21
C GLN A 154 8.93 -28.70 -3.33
N LEU A 155 9.26 -29.98 -3.42
CA LEU A 155 10.63 -30.45 -3.59
C LEU A 155 10.90 -30.77 -5.08
N PRO A 156 12.15 -30.66 -5.56
CA PRO A 156 13.35 -30.18 -4.85
C PRO A 156 13.27 -28.72 -4.39
N ALA A 157 13.85 -28.39 -3.23
CA ALA A 157 13.93 -27.01 -2.73
C ALA A 157 15.38 -26.61 -2.42
N LEU A 158 15.76 -25.37 -2.68
CA LEU A 158 17.11 -24.86 -2.39
C LEU A 158 17.18 -24.30 -0.97
N LEU A 159 18.09 -24.83 -0.16
CA LEU A 159 18.39 -24.33 1.18
C LEU A 159 19.80 -23.76 1.24
N ILE A 160 19.89 -22.51 1.70
CA ILE A 160 21.14 -21.83 2.00
C ILE A 160 21.19 -21.59 3.52
N THR A 161 22.28 -22.02 4.14
CA THR A 161 22.52 -21.80 5.57
C THR A 161 23.87 -21.15 5.81
N GLY A 162 23.94 -20.34 6.85
CA GLY A 162 25.20 -19.74 7.26
C GLY A 162 25.03 -18.88 8.50
N LYS A 163 25.92 -17.90 8.68
CA LYS A 163 25.86 -16.97 9.81
C LYS A 163 25.88 -15.53 9.34
N ILE A 164 25.08 -14.69 9.98
CA ILE A 164 25.26 -13.25 9.94
C ILE A 164 26.07 -12.81 11.17
N PHE A 165 26.92 -11.82 11.01
CA PHE A 165 27.77 -11.35 12.10
C PHE A 165 28.15 -9.88 11.97
N CYS A 166 28.61 -9.32 13.08
CA CYS A 166 29.16 -7.97 13.14
C CYS A 166 30.65 -8.00 13.54
N VAL A 167 31.41 -7.04 13.04
CA VAL A 167 32.82 -6.86 13.40
C VAL A 167 32.97 -5.56 14.18
N LYS A 168 33.33 -5.63 15.47
CA LYS A 168 33.71 -4.43 16.24
C LYS A 168 35.03 -3.86 15.73
N LYS A 169 35.04 -2.60 15.26
CA LYS A 169 36.29 -1.86 15.04
C LYS A 169 36.96 -1.59 16.39
N ARG A 170 38.15 -2.15 16.63
CA ARG A 170 39.03 -1.68 17.72
C ARG A 170 39.54 -0.28 17.37
N LYS A 171 39.26 0.72 18.19
CA LYS A 171 40.05 1.95 18.25
C LYS A 171 41.32 1.64 19.03
N ASN A 172 42.40 1.26 18.36
CA ASN A 172 43.73 1.35 18.95
C ASN A 172 44.57 2.31 18.11
N SER A 173 45.03 3.38 18.77
CA SER A 173 46.18 4.16 18.37
C SER A 173 47.43 3.27 18.39
N ILE A 174 48.31 3.51 17.41
CA ILE A 174 49.70 3.06 17.26
C ILE A 174 49.90 2.00 16.18
N GLN A 175 50.79 2.38 15.26
CA GLN A 175 51.30 1.67 14.10
C GLN A 175 51.97 0.35 14.49
N SER A 176 51.54 -0.74 13.84
CA SER A 176 52.43 -1.73 13.24
C SER A 176 51.59 -2.71 12.43
N SER A 177 52.04 -2.96 11.20
CA SER A 177 51.49 -3.93 10.26
C SER A 177 51.60 -5.36 10.81
N GLU A 178 50.48 -6.01 11.09
CA GLU A 178 50.37 -7.47 11.15
C GLU A 178 48.90 -7.91 11.12
N PHE A 179 48.66 -9.07 10.52
CA PHE A 179 47.36 -9.68 10.21
C PHE A 179 46.35 -9.60 11.36
N ILE A 180 45.22 -8.91 11.12
CA ILE A 180 44.09 -8.89 12.06
C ILE A 180 43.13 -10.02 11.68
N GLU A 181 43.17 -11.14 12.41
CA GLU A 181 42.04 -12.06 12.51
C GLU A 181 40.84 -11.29 13.11
N LYS A 182 39.89 -10.90 12.26
CA LYS A 182 38.65 -10.24 12.68
C LYS A 182 37.66 -11.31 13.19
N GLN A 183 37.72 -11.68 14.47
CA GLN A 183 36.68 -12.54 15.06
C GLN A 183 35.36 -11.77 15.30
N PRO A 184 34.19 -12.38 15.03
CA PRO A 184 32.87 -11.74 15.15
C PRO A 184 32.49 -11.50 16.61
N SER A 185 32.00 -10.30 16.96
CA SER A 185 31.58 -9.98 18.33
C SER A 185 30.17 -10.45 18.68
N THR A 186 29.33 -10.64 17.66
CA THR A 186 27.97 -11.17 17.77
C THR A 186 27.64 -11.84 16.45
N ASN A 187 27.08 -13.05 16.51
CA ASN A 187 26.67 -13.80 15.33
C ASN A 187 25.31 -14.48 15.54
N ALA A 188 24.65 -14.79 14.43
CA ALA A 188 23.45 -15.61 14.42
C ALA A 188 23.41 -16.48 13.17
N LYS A 189 22.91 -17.71 13.32
CA LYS A 189 22.65 -18.56 12.16
C LYS A 189 21.44 -18.02 11.39
N TYR A 190 21.46 -18.15 10.07
CA TYR A 190 20.30 -17.90 9.23
C TYR A 190 20.00 -19.10 8.35
N ARG A 191 18.75 -19.18 7.88
CA ARG A 191 18.35 -20.04 6.78
C ARG A 191 17.61 -19.21 5.74
N MET A 192 17.91 -19.45 4.48
CA MET A 192 17.17 -18.93 3.32
C MET A 192 16.72 -20.13 2.49
N LEU A 193 15.41 -20.29 2.34
CA LEU A 193 14.79 -21.37 1.58
C LEU A 193 14.17 -20.79 0.30
N PHE A 194 14.35 -21.48 -0.81
CA PHE A 194 13.60 -21.25 -2.04
C PHE A 194 12.90 -22.54 -2.47
N ASP A 195 11.62 -22.47 -2.76
CA ASP A 195 10.84 -23.61 -3.22
C ASP A 195 9.91 -23.21 -4.37
N GLN A 196 9.74 -24.11 -5.33
CA GLN A 196 8.81 -23.85 -6.42
C GLN A 196 7.37 -23.88 -5.88
N LYS A 197 6.54 -22.89 -6.22
CA LYS A 197 5.12 -22.88 -5.87
C LYS A 197 4.24 -23.35 -7.02
N ASN A 198 4.62 -22.97 -8.23
CA ASN A 198 4.03 -23.41 -9.50
C ASN A 198 5.06 -23.16 -10.62
N LYS A 199 4.71 -23.41 -11.88
CA LYS A 199 5.62 -23.23 -13.03
C LYS A 199 6.15 -21.80 -13.20
N ASN A 200 5.48 -20.80 -12.63
CA ASN A 200 5.79 -19.38 -12.82
C ASN A 200 6.30 -18.69 -11.55
N GLN A 201 6.40 -19.39 -10.42
CA GLN A 201 6.68 -18.76 -9.13
C GLN A 201 7.59 -19.59 -8.24
N ILE A 202 8.53 -18.89 -7.61
CA ILE A 202 9.36 -19.39 -6.51
C ILE A 202 8.92 -18.68 -5.24
N GLY A 203 8.64 -19.42 -4.18
CA GLY A 203 8.53 -18.88 -2.82
C GLY A 203 9.91 -18.78 -2.19
N PHE A 204 10.10 -17.76 -1.34
CA PHE A 204 11.30 -17.64 -0.51
C PHE A 204 10.96 -17.36 0.94
N GLN A 205 11.78 -17.87 1.85
CA GLN A 205 11.68 -17.63 3.29
C GLN A 205 13.06 -17.35 3.87
N VAL A 206 13.19 -16.29 4.67
CA VAL A 206 14.39 -16.00 5.47
C VAL A 206 14.03 -16.02 6.96
N ARG A 207 14.76 -16.81 7.75
CA ARG A 207 14.66 -16.83 9.22
C ARG A 207 16.03 -16.72 9.88
N LEU A 208 16.06 -16.06 11.03
CA LEU A 208 17.25 -15.87 11.84
C LEU A 208 17.12 -16.61 13.17
N ALA A 209 18.22 -17.19 13.64
CA ALA A 209 18.35 -17.66 15.02
C ALA A 209 18.62 -16.47 15.96
N LYS A 210 18.42 -16.70 17.27
CA LYS A 210 18.74 -15.69 18.28
C LYS A 210 20.23 -15.29 18.22
N PRO A 211 20.57 -14.01 18.45
CA PRO A 211 21.94 -13.57 18.45
C PRO A 211 22.72 -14.19 19.61
N LYS A 212 23.91 -14.73 19.32
CA LYS A 212 24.86 -15.23 20.31
C LYS A 212 26.00 -14.24 20.48
N VAL A 213 26.25 -13.84 21.73
CA VAL A 213 27.40 -13.02 22.13
C VAL A 213 28.52 -13.96 22.56
N GLU A 214 29.65 -13.93 21.88
CA GLU A 214 30.83 -14.68 22.31
C GLU A 214 31.57 -13.91 23.41
N HIS A 215 31.48 -14.39 24.66
CA HIS A 215 32.29 -13.90 25.77
C HIS A 215 33.59 -14.73 25.88
N ARG A 216 34.76 -14.09 25.76
CA ARG A 216 36.02 -14.71 26.20
C ARG A 216 36.23 -14.48 27.70
N GLN A 217 36.29 -15.56 28.48
CA GLN A 217 37.04 -15.58 29.73
C GLN A 217 38.53 -15.41 29.40
N LYS A 218 39.17 -14.36 29.93
CA LYS A 218 40.63 -14.25 29.89
C LYS A 218 41.22 -15.23 30.91
N LEU A 219 41.83 -16.32 30.45
CA LEU A 219 42.85 -17.02 31.23
C LEU A 219 44.09 -16.12 31.25
N SER A 220 44.42 -15.57 32.41
CA SER A 220 45.67 -14.83 32.62
C SER A 220 46.86 -15.80 32.62
N PRO A 221 47.94 -15.53 31.87
CA PRO A 221 49.21 -16.23 32.09
C PRO A 221 49.79 -15.79 33.43
N ARG A 222 50.17 -16.75 34.29
CA ARG A 222 51.01 -16.49 35.46
C ARG A 222 52.37 -15.98 34.98
N THR A 223 52.70 -14.72 35.25
CA THR A 223 54.04 -14.18 35.03
C THR A 223 54.84 -14.23 36.32
N TYR A 224 55.96 -14.99 36.28
CA TYR A 224 57.02 -14.95 37.28
C TYR A 224 57.62 -13.53 37.36
N GLY A 225 57.79 -13.03 38.58
CA GLY A 225 58.32 -11.70 38.84
C GLY A 225 59.84 -11.62 38.74
N TYR A 226 60.32 -10.48 38.23
CA TYR A 226 61.64 -9.94 38.57
C TYR A 226 61.48 -8.45 38.86
N ARG A 227 61.92 -8.05 40.06
CA ARG A 227 62.03 -6.65 40.52
C ARG A 227 63.29 -6.02 39.97
N ALA A 228 63.20 -4.78 39.49
CA ALA A 228 64.31 -3.82 39.60
C ALA A 228 63.77 -2.38 39.62
N PHE A 229 64.08 -1.70 40.72
CA PHE A 229 63.94 -0.26 40.96
C PHE A 229 64.97 0.52 40.15
N ILE A 230 64.60 1.62 39.46
CA ILE A 230 65.46 2.82 39.34
C ILE A 230 64.58 4.09 39.34
N SER A 231 65.12 5.10 40.00
CA SER A 231 64.61 6.38 40.49
C SER A 231 64.44 7.52 39.46
N LYS A 232 63.58 8.47 39.86
CA LYS A 232 63.34 9.83 39.31
C LYS A 232 64.58 10.74 39.27
N PHE A 233 64.61 11.61 38.26
CA PHE A 233 64.96 13.05 38.27
C PHE A 233 64.10 13.71 37.16
N GLY A 234 63.67 14.97 37.16
CA GLY A 234 63.90 16.17 37.95
C GLY A 234 63.23 17.34 37.19
N ARG A 235 62.68 18.30 37.93
CA ARG A 235 61.85 19.45 37.47
C ARG A 235 62.65 20.55 36.76
N ILE A 236 61.98 21.40 35.97
CA ILE A 236 62.21 22.87 35.95
C ILE A 236 60.87 23.64 35.91
N ARG A 237 60.82 24.75 36.66
CA ARG A 237 59.70 25.66 36.97
C ARG A 237 60.06 27.09 36.50
N ARG A 238 59.06 27.94 36.19
CA ARG A 238 58.99 29.42 36.44
C ARG A 238 57.56 29.89 36.03
N LEU A 239 56.63 30.30 36.93
CA LEU A 239 56.39 31.61 37.61
C LEU A 239 56.11 32.78 36.62
N ARG A 240 55.10 33.68 36.72
CA ARG A 240 54.05 34.01 37.73
C ARG A 240 53.12 35.16 37.19
N VAL A 241 51.94 35.34 37.83
CA VAL A 241 51.01 36.53 37.88
C VAL A 241 50.16 36.80 36.62
N GLY A 242 48.84 37.06 36.60
CA GLY A 242 47.78 37.21 37.61
C GLY A 242 46.78 38.31 37.19
N CYS A 243 45.48 38.03 37.05
CA CYS A 243 44.39 39.00 37.31
C CYS A 243 43.03 38.29 37.52
N SER A 244 42.26 38.83 38.46
CA SER A 244 40.99 38.39 39.09
C SER A 244 39.74 38.58 38.19
N ARG A 245 38.51 38.06 38.39
CA ARG A 245 37.64 37.90 39.58
C ARG A 245 36.45 36.94 39.27
N TYR A 246 36.10 36.09 40.26
CA TYR A 246 34.76 35.66 40.78
C TYR A 246 33.69 34.99 39.88
N PHE A 247 32.87 33.97 40.28
CA PHE A 247 32.49 33.37 41.58
C PHE A 247 31.97 31.89 41.41
N SER A 248 32.37 30.98 42.32
CA SER A 248 31.59 29.98 43.12
C SER A 248 30.62 28.97 42.42
N ARG A 249 30.62 27.64 42.68
CA ARG A 249 30.57 26.96 44.01
C ARG A 249 30.85 25.43 43.96
N LYS A 250 31.73 25.00 44.89
CA LYS A 250 31.83 23.76 45.71
C LYS A 250 31.44 22.36 45.14
N ARG A 251 32.45 21.49 45.00
CA ARG A 251 32.36 20.04 45.30
C ARG A 251 33.00 19.80 46.67
N GLY A 252 32.28 19.10 47.55
CA GLY A 252 32.82 18.52 48.79
C GLY A 252 33.31 17.10 48.53
N ILE A 253 34.41 16.75 49.17
CA ILE A 253 34.99 15.39 49.23
C ILE A 253 34.38 14.69 50.45
N ILE A 254 33.92 13.45 50.30
CA ILE A 254 33.92 12.47 51.39
C ILE A 254 34.52 11.17 50.85
N THR A 255 35.56 10.74 51.56
CA THR A 255 36.30 9.49 51.41
C THR A 255 35.60 8.42 52.24
N VAL A 256 35.37 7.22 51.68
CA VAL A 256 35.19 5.99 52.47
C VAL A 256 35.89 4.84 51.74
N SER A 257 36.72 4.12 52.49
CA SER A 257 37.31 2.81 52.17
C SER A 257 36.62 1.74 53.04
N PRO A 258 36.95 0.45 52.92
CA PRO A 258 36.48 -0.49 51.91
C PRO A 258 35.70 -1.67 52.53
N ALA A 259 35.17 -2.54 51.67
CA ALA A 259 34.70 -3.90 51.93
C ALA A 259 33.38 -4.07 52.69
N GLU A 260 32.35 -4.41 51.92
CA GLU A 260 31.42 -5.49 52.26
C GLU A 260 31.01 -6.18 50.94
N GLU A 261 31.04 -7.51 50.98
CA GLU A 261 30.72 -8.40 49.88
C GLU A 261 29.25 -8.25 49.46
N GLU A 262 28.98 -7.59 48.33
CA GLU A 262 27.76 -7.86 47.58
C GLU A 262 28.08 -8.87 46.48
N ASN A 263 27.56 -10.08 46.66
CA ASN A 263 27.33 -11.02 45.59
C ASN A 263 26.45 -10.34 44.52
N VAL A 264 27.08 -9.68 43.56
CA VAL A 264 26.42 -9.25 42.34
C VAL A 264 26.11 -10.51 41.56
N ILE A 265 24.90 -11.04 41.78
CA ILE A 265 24.22 -11.88 40.81
C ILE A 265 24.10 -11.02 39.55
N MET A 266 25.07 -11.19 38.64
CA MET A 266 25.03 -10.63 37.30
C MET A 266 23.77 -11.19 36.64
N LYS A 267 22.68 -10.39 36.63
CA LYS A 267 21.54 -10.65 35.78
C LYS A 267 22.08 -10.79 34.35
N ASN A 268 21.89 -11.96 33.77
CA ASN A 268 21.97 -12.15 32.32
C ASN A 268 21.05 -11.10 31.68
N GLU A 269 21.60 -9.99 31.21
CA GLU A 269 20.90 -9.11 30.28
C GLU A 269 20.70 -9.91 28.99
N GLY A 270 19.50 -10.49 28.84
CA GLY A 270 19.14 -11.32 27.71
C GLY A 270 19.39 -10.59 26.39
N VAL A 271 20.13 -11.23 25.50
CA VAL A 271 20.36 -10.71 24.14
C VAL A 271 19.01 -10.57 23.44
N THR A 272 18.67 -9.36 23.00
CA THR A 272 17.42 -9.06 22.31
C THR A 272 17.39 -9.67 20.92
N ASP A 273 16.28 -10.31 20.55
CA ASP A 273 16.07 -10.89 19.22
C ASP A 273 16.17 -9.82 18.12
N PHE A 274 16.57 -10.23 16.91
CA PHE A 274 16.56 -9.33 15.75
C PHE A 274 15.13 -8.92 15.44
N ASN A 275 14.92 -7.63 15.18
CA ASN A 275 13.62 -7.10 14.79
C ASN A 275 13.65 -6.37 13.44
N ARG A 276 14.77 -6.46 12.73
CA ARG A 276 14.94 -6.01 11.34
C ARG A 276 15.64 -7.12 10.56
N ILE A 277 15.04 -7.54 9.45
CA ILE A 277 15.70 -8.38 8.45
C ILE A 277 15.80 -7.58 7.16
N CYS A 278 16.99 -7.62 6.55
CA CYS A 278 17.28 -6.99 5.28
C CYS A 278 17.67 -8.04 4.24
N ILE A 279 16.98 -8.02 3.10
CA ILE A 279 17.33 -8.81 1.91
C ILE A 279 17.91 -7.85 0.87
N THR A 280 19.10 -8.14 0.34
CA THR A 280 19.76 -7.30 -0.67
C THR A 280 20.11 -8.08 -1.92
N TYR A 281 19.74 -7.54 -3.08
CA TYR A 281 19.97 -8.15 -4.38
C TYR A 281 20.33 -7.07 -5.40
N SER A 282 20.84 -7.50 -6.56
CA SER A 282 21.32 -6.60 -7.60
C SER A 282 20.18 -6.01 -8.41
N SER A 283 20.39 -4.79 -8.86
CA SER A 283 19.54 -4.07 -9.80
C SER A 283 20.42 -3.22 -10.70
N GLU A 284 19.95 -2.92 -11.91
CA GLU A 284 20.68 -2.06 -12.84
C GLU A 284 20.27 -0.59 -12.64
N LYS A 285 21.17 0.33 -12.98
CA LYS A 285 20.89 1.77 -12.88
C LYS A 285 19.70 2.20 -13.74
N SER A 286 19.57 1.60 -14.93
CA SER A 286 18.49 1.87 -15.89
C SER A 286 17.21 1.08 -15.60
N GLU A 287 17.21 0.16 -14.64
CA GLU A 287 16.03 -0.62 -14.30
C GLU A 287 14.96 0.27 -13.68
N LYS A 288 13.74 0.17 -14.21
CA LYS A 288 12.55 0.91 -13.77
C LYS A 288 11.69 0.03 -12.89
N PHE A 289 11.10 0.58 -11.83
CA PHE A 289 10.29 -0.18 -10.87
C PHE A 289 8.86 0.34 -10.84
N TYR A 290 7.89 -0.54 -11.07
CA TYR A 290 6.46 -0.23 -11.09
C TYR A 290 5.71 -1.10 -10.08
N GLY A 291 4.61 -0.57 -9.53
CA GLY A 291 3.73 -1.28 -8.60
C GLY A 291 3.57 -0.52 -7.29
N PHE A 292 3.80 -1.21 -6.18
CA PHE A 292 3.68 -0.73 -4.80
C PHE A 292 2.27 -0.37 -4.34
N GLY A 293 1.24 -0.87 -5.03
CA GLY A 293 -0.16 -0.61 -4.71
C GLY A 293 -0.71 0.58 -5.50
N GLU A 294 -1.69 1.25 -4.92
CA GLU A 294 -2.21 2.51 -5.46
C GLU A 294 -1.31 3.66 -5.01
N GLN A 295 -0.62 4.29 -5.98
CA GLN A 295 0.38 5.32 -5.75
C GLN A 295 0.02 6.56 -6.59
N PHE A 296 0.26 7.74 -6.05
CA PHE A 296 -0.35 8.97 -6.60
C PHE A 296 0.67 10.00 -7.09
N SER A 297 1.95 9.81 -6.76
CA SER A 297 3.03 10.75 -7.12
C SER A 297 3.99 10.20 -8.17
N HIS A 298 4.20 8.88 -8.22
CA HIS A 298 5.25 8.26 -9.03
C HIS A 298 4.77 7.00 -9.73
N MET A 299 5.22 6.80 -10.98
CA MET A 299 5.10 5.51 -11.69
C MET A 299 6.40 4.69 -11.62
N ASP A 300 7.56 5.34 -11.76
CA ASP A 300 8.89 4.71 -11.58
C ASP A 300 9.44 4.99 -10.18
N PHE A 301 9.79 3.93 -9.46
CA PHE A 301 10.32 3.99 -8.10
C PHE A 301 11.84 3.83 -7.98
N LYS A 302 12.59 3.65 -9.09
CA LYS A 302 14.07 3.67 -9.02
C LYS A 302 14.54 5.00 -8.42
N GLY A 303 15.51 4.94 -7.52
CA GLY A 303 16.03 6.09 -6.78
C GLY A 303 15.23 6.47 -5.53
N LYS A 304 14.16 5.73 -5.19
CA LYS A 304 13.25 6.08 -4.08
C LYS A 304 13.28 5.05 -2.95
N ARG A 305 12.80 5.47 -1.77
CA ARG A 305 12.44 4.58 -0.66
C ARG A 305 10.93 4.48 -0.59
N VAL A 306 10.40 3.26 -0.57
CA VAL A 306 8.96 2.99 -0.58
C VAL A 306 8.57 2.29 0.71
N PRO A 307 8.01 3.00 1.70
CA PRO A 307 7.41 2.38 2.88
C PRO A 307 6.09 1.69 2.50
N ILE A 308 5.87 0.50 3.03
CA ILE A 308 4.64 -0.27 2.88
C ILE A 308 3.89 -0.22 4.20
N PHE A 309 2.96 0.74 4.30
CA PHE A 309 2.11 0.95 5.46
C PHE A 309 0.81 1.60 5.03
N VAL A 310 -0.31 0.95 5.34
CA VAL A 310 -1.64 1.51 5.12
C VAL A 310 -1.76 2.80 5.94
N GLN A 311 -2.30 3.88 5.38
CA GLN A 311 -2.54 5.11 6.13
C GLN A 311 -3.42 6.08 5.33
N GLU A 312 -3.84 7.16 5.97
CA GLU A 312 -4.39 8.31 5.27
C GLU A 312 -3.43 8.77 4.16
N GLN A 313 -3.96 8.97 2.97
CA GLN A 313 -3.18 9.36 1.79
C GLN A 313 -2.57 10.76 1.91
N GLY A 314 -3.16 11.63 2.74
CA GLY A 314 -2.68 12.97 3.04
C GLY A 314 -3.23 14.06 2.11
N ILE A 315 -3.20 15.31 2.58
CA ILE A 315 -3.75 16.50 1.91
C ILE A 315 -2.64 17.32 1.27
N GLY A 316 -2.53 17.26 -0.05
CA GLY A 316 -1.53 17.94 -0.87
C GLY A 316 -0.31 17.09 -1.20
N ARG A 317 0.12 16.20 -0.29
CA ARG A 317 1.12 15.16 -0.54
C ARG A 317 2.47 15.68 -1.08
N GLY A 318 2.86 16.86 -0.62
CA GLY A 318 4.06 17.58 -1.07
C GLY A 318 3.75 18.84 -1.85
N ASP A 319 2.57 18.96 -2.46
CA ASP A 319 2.15 20.15 -3.18
C ASP A 319 1.95 21.33 -2.22
N GLN A 320 2.67 22.42 -2.49
CA GLN A 320 2.61 23.64 -1.69
C GLN A 320 1.67 24.67 -2.33
N PRO A 321 1.04 25.55 -1.53
CA PRO A 321 1.15 25.70 -0.07
C PRO A 321 0.18 24.82 0.74
N ILE A 322 -0.63 23.98 0.09
CA ILE A 322 -1.67 23.21 0.79
C ILE A 322 -1.10 22.20 1.79
N THR A 323 -0.03 21.49 1.45
CA THR A 323 0.60 20.51 2.35
C THR A 323 1.11 21.19 3.63
N PHE A 324 1.75 22.36 3.50
CA PHE A 324 2.14 23.20 4.64
C PHE A 324 0.93 23.53 5.53
N ALA A 325 -0.17 23.97 4.91
CA ALA A 325 -1.35 24.40 5.62
C ALA A 325 -2.06 23.24 6.34
N ALA A 326 -2.14 22.08 5.70
CA ALA A 326 -2.65 20.85 6.30
C ALA A 326 -1.83 20.45 7.53
N ASN A 327 -0.49 20.44 7.41
CA ASN A 327 0.42 20.10 8.52
C ASN A 327 0.34 21.10 9.69
N LEU A 328 0.08 22.38 9.41
CA LEU A 328 -0.10 23.40 10.43
C LEU A 328 -1.36 23.14 11.26
N VAL A 329 -2.48 22.80 10.59
CA VAL A 329 -3.77 22.52 11.22
C VAL A 329 -3.74 21.20 11.97
N SER A 330 -3.30 20.12 11.32
CA SER A 330 -3.25 18.76 11.88
C SER A 330 -1.87 18.15 11.60
N TYR A 331 -1.21 17.66 12.65
CA TYR A 331 0.17 17.18 12.55
C TYR A 331 0.28 16.10 11.48
N ARG A 332 1.08 16.35 10.44
CA ARG A 332 1.33 15.45 9.30
C ARG A 332 0.13 15.06 8.43
N ALA A 333 -1.01 15.73 8.58
CA ALA A 333 -2.16 15.48 7.72
C ALA A 333 -1.90 15.82 6.23
N GLY A 334 -0.80 16.51 5.92
CA GLY A 334 -0.39 16.75 4.53
C GLY A 334 0.12 15.52 3.79
N GLY A 335 0.52 14.46 4.50
CA GLY A 335 1.14 13.27 3.90
C GLY A 335 2.45 13.55 3.18
N ASP A 336 2.88 12.60 2.35
CA ASP A 336 4.02 12.73 1.45
C ASP A 336 3.81 11.91 0.16
N GLU A 337 4.80 11.89 -0.72
CA GLU A 337 4.67 11.23 -2.02
C GLU A 337 4.41 9.72 -1.93
N SER A 338 4.70 9.08 -0.78
CA SER A 338 4.54 7.65 -0.52
C SER A 338 3.28 7.27 0.26
N THR A 339 2.54 8.24 0.81
CA THR A 339 1.34 7.95 1.60
C THR A 339 0.18 7.52 0.71
N THR A 340 -0.50 6.44 1.09
CA THR A 340 -1.62 5.82 0.35
C THR A 340 -2.49 4.95 1.25
N TYR A 341 -3.79 4.86 0.92
CA TYR A 341 -4.75 3.96 1.55
C TYR A 341 -4.52 2.49 1.17
N ALA A 342 -3.90 2.22 0.02
CA ALA A 342 -3.81 0.88 -0.56
C ALA A 342 -2.40 0.50 -1.04
N PRO A 343 -1.38 0.49 -0.15
CA PRO A 343 -0.05 0.02 -0.51
C PRO A 343 -0.05 -1.49 -0.76
N SER A 344 0.86 -1.95 -1.61
CA SER A 344 1.08 -3.39 -1.83
C SER A 344 2.57 -3.66 -1.87
N PRO A 345 3.14 -4.63 -1.12
CA PRO A 345 4.55 -4.98 -1.18
C PRO A 345 4.89 -5.79 -2.44
N PHE A 346 4.41 -5.36 -3.61
CA PHE A 346 4.61 -5.97 -4.92
C PHE A 346 5.27 -4.96 -5.87
N TYR A 347 6.21 -5.43 -6.70
CA TYR A 347 6.66 -4.66 -7.85
C TYR A 347 6.95 -5.57 -9.05
N MET A 348 7.03 -4.94 -10.22
CA MET A 348 7.64 -5.48 -11.44
C MET A 348 8.59 -4.45 -12.06
N THR A 349 9.50 -4.89 -12.94
CA THR A 349 10.53 -4.01 -13.51
C THR A 349 10.58 -4.02 -15.03
N SER A 350 11.22 -3.01 -15.62
CA SER A 350 11.53 -2.97 -17.07
C SER A 350 12.43 -4.12 -17.53
N ARG A 351 13.04 -4.89 -16.61
CA ARG A 351 13.80 -6.11 -16.91
C ARG A 351 12.97 -7.39 -16.76
N MET A 352 11.65 -7.27 -16.61
CA MET A 352 10.71 -8.37 -16.36
C MET A 352 11.06 -9.18 -15.10
N ARG A 353 11.60 -8.52 -14.08
CA ARG A 353 11.73 -9.08 -12.74
C ARG A 353 10.51 -8.69 -11.92
N SER A 354 10.06 -9.56 -11.03
CA SER A 354 8.95 -9.25 -10.13
C SER A 354 9.07 -10.01 -8.82
N LEU A 355 8.71 -9.34 -7.74
CA LEU A 355 8.72 -9.88 -6.39
C LEU A 355 7.58 -9.28 -5.57
N TYR A 356 7.02 -10.07 -4.65
CA TYR A 356 6.21 -9.51 -3.56
C TYR A 356 6.45 -10.20 -2.22
N LEU A 357 6.09 -9.52 -1.12
CA LEU A 357 6.11 -10.07 0.24
C LEU A 357 4.73 -10.61 0.65
N GLU A 358 4.70 -11.78 1.31
CA GLU A 358 3.46 -12.42 1.75
C GLU A 358 2.96 -11.91 3.13
N GLY A 359 3.86 -11.38 3.96
CA GLY A 359 3.55 -10.88 5.31
C GLY A 359 2.93 -9.47 5.36
N TYR A 360 2.41 -9.09 6.53
CA TYR A 360 1.81 -7.77 6.79
C TYR A 360 2.70 -6.84 7.61
N ASN A 361 3.90 -7.29 7.99
CA ASN A 361 4.87 -6.47 8.71
C ASN A 361 5.17 -5.18 7.94
N TYR A 362 5.37 -4.08 8.68
CA TYR A 362 5.91 -2.87 8.08
C TYR A 362 7.22 -3.19 7.35
N SER A 363 7.30 -2.78 6.10
CA SER A 363 8.47 -3.00 5.26
C SER A 363 8.83 -1.75 4.48
N VAL A 364 10.09 -1.65 4.09
CA VAL A 364 10.62 -0.55 3.28
C VAL A 364 11.42 -1.16 2.14
N PHE A 365 11.04 -0.81 0.91
CA PHE A 365 11.81 -1.13 -0.29
C PHE A 365 12.72 0.05 -0.59
N ASP A 366 14.02 -0.12 -0.35
CA ASP A 366 15.04 0.88 -0.66
C ASP A 366 15.62 0.63 -2.05
N LEU A 367 15.21 1.47 -3.00
CA LEU A 367 15.61 1.47 -4.41
C LEU A 367 16.56 2.64 -4.72
N THR A 368 17.13 3.29 -3.70
CA THR A 368 17.97 4.48 -3.86
C THR A 368 19.35 4.21 -4.44
N LYS A 369 19.79 2.95 -4.48
CA LYS A 369 21.09 2.55 -5.01
C LYS A 369 20.97 2.18 -6.49
N ASP A 370 21.98 2.60 -7.25
CA ASP A 370 22.08 2.30 -8.68
C ASP A 370 22.22 0.78 -8.93
N ASP A 371 23.00 0.10 -8.10
CA ASP A 371 23.46 -1.29 -8.31
C ASP A 371 22.67 -2.35 -7.50
N SER A 372 21.73 -1.94 -6.65
CA SER A 372 21.11 -2.83 -5.68
C SER A 372 19.75 -2.35 -5.19
N VAL A 373 18.97 -3.32 -4.69
CA VAL A 373 17.75 -3.09 -3.92
C VAL A 373 17.94 -3.70 -2.54
N GLN A 374 17.43 -3.03 -1.51
CA GLN A 374 17.33 -3.60 -0.17
C GLN A 374 15.89 -3.55 0.34
N ILE A 375 15.35 -4.72 0.69
CA ILE A 375 14.05 -4.86 1.33
C ILE A 375 14.30 -5.00 2.84
N GLN A 376 13.83 -4.03 3.62
CA GLN A 376 13.85 -4.06 5.08
C GLN A 376 12.46 -4.46 5.59
N THR A 377 12.39 -5.48 6.44
CA THR A 377 11.15 -5.90 7.11
C THR A 377 11.28 -5.76 8.63
N HIS A 378 10.27 -5.20 9.29
CA HIS A 378 10.20 -5.10 10.75
C HIS A 378 9.63 -6.40 11.32
N GLY A 379 10.52 -7.33 11.65
CA GLY A 379 10.18 -8.67 12.15
C GLY A 379 11.40 -9.58 12.17
N ASP A 380 11.17 -10.87 12.44
CA ASP A 380 12.16 -11.95 12.49
C ASP A 380 11.98 -13.01 11.39
N LEU A 381 10.99 -12.80 10.52
CA LEU A 381 10.64 -13.63 9.38
C LEU A 381 10.39 -12.75 8.16
N VAL A 382 10.92 -13.16 7.00
CA VAL A 382 10.55 -12.59 5.70
C VAL A 382 10.10 -13.72 4.79
N GLU A 383 8.92 -13.57 4.22
CA GLU A 383 8.32 -14.51 3.26
C GLU A 383 7.82 -13.73 2.05
N GLY A 384 8.01 -14.31 0.87
CA GLY A 384 7.61 -13.67 -0.38
C GLY A 384 7.74 -14.60 -1.56
N ARG A 385 7.48 -14.06 -2.77
CA ARG A 385 7.63 -14.80 -4.03
C ARG A 385 8.36 -14.00 -5.08
N ILE A 386 9.07 -14.71 -5.95
CA ILE A 386 9.67 -14.21 -7.18
C ILE A 386 8.89 -14.78 -8.36
N LEU A 387 8.47 -13.92 -9.29
CA LEU A 387 7.59 -14.28 -10.39
C LEU A 387 8.37 -14.29 -11.71
N HIS A 388 8.09 -15.30 -12.52
CA HIS A 388 8.49 -15.40 -13.92
C HIS A 388 7.34 -14.92 -14.82
N GLY A 389 7.66 -14.17 -15.86
CA GLY A 389 6.71 -13.76 -16.91
C GLY A 389 7.45 -13.12 -18.07
N ASN A 390 6.97 -13.33 -19.29
CA ASN A 390 7.59 -12.83 -20.52
C ASN A 390 7.15 -11.41 -20.88
N SER A 391 6.06 -10.94 -20.28
CA SER A 391 5.54 -9.59 -20.44
C SER A 391 5.03 -9.04 -19.10
N PRO A 392 4.82 -7.72 -18.98
CA PRO A 392 4.19 -7.14 -17.80
C PRO A 392 2.78 -7.70 -17.54
N THR A 393 2.03 -8.02 -18.59
CA THR A 393 0.68 -8.61 -18.47
C THR A 393 0.71 -10.01 -17.85
N GLU A 394 1.67 -10.86 -18.24
CA GLU A 394 1.86 -12.18 -17.62
C GLU A 394 2.26 -12.05 -16.14
N LEU A 395 3.10 -11.08 -15.79
CA LEU A 395 3.49 -10.85 -14.39
C LEU A 395 2.29 -10.45 -13.52
N ILE A 396 1.39 -9.58 -14.02
CA ILE A 396 0.12 -9.27 -13.34
C ILE A 396 -0.75 -10.52 -13.22
N GLU A 397 -0.86 -11.31 -14.30
CA GLU A 397 -1.68 -12.52 -14.31
C GLU A 397 -1.21 -13.52 -13.25
N HIS A 398 0.09 -13.78 -13.17
CA HIS A 398 0.70 -14.68 -12.19
C HIS A 398 0.63 -14.12 -10.75
N PHE A 399 0.76 -12.80 -10.59
CA PHE A 399 0.59 -12.16 -9.28
C PHE A 399 -0.84 -12.34 -8.76
N THR A 400 -1.82 -11.95 -9.58
CA THR A 400 -3.25 -12.00 -9.24
C THR A 400 -3.80 -13.42 -9.15
N GLU A 401 -3.20 -14.39 -9.83
CA GLU A 401 -3.49 -15.82 -9.61
C GLU A 401 -3.30 -16.22 -8.14
N THR A 402 -2.35 -15.58 -7.45
CA THR A 402 -2.01 -15.93 -6.07
C THR A 402 -2.75 -15.11 -5.03
N ILE A 403 -2.78 -13.79 -5.21
CA ILE A 403 -3.45 -12.90 -4.25
C ILE A 403 -4.97 -12.90 -4.40
N GLY A 404 -5.47 -13.39 -5.55
CA GLY A 404 -6.87 -13.39 -5.95
C GLY A 404 -7.19 -12.24 -6.91
N ARG A 405 -8.23 -12.47 -7.74
CA ARG A 405 -8.73 -11.53 -8.76
C ARG A 405 -10.08 -10.95 -8.34
N PRO A 406 -10.43 -9.74 -8.80
CA PRO A 406 -11.75 -9.20 -8.58
C PRO A 406 -12.81 -10.06 -9.29
N GLN A 407 -14.00 -10.16 -8.72
CA GLN A 407 -15.12 -10.80 -9.39
C GLN A 407 -15.68 -9.91 -10.50
N LYS A 408 -16.37 -10.52 -11.48
CA LYS A 408 -17.12 -9.75 -12.48
C LYS A 408 -18.13 -8.83 -11.76
N LEU A 409 -18.16 -7.55 -12.12
CA LEU A 409 -19.16 -6.62 -11.62
C LEU A 409 -20.54 -6.96 -12.22
N PRO A 410 -21.62 -6.76 -11.44
CA PRO A 410 -22.97 -6.68 -11.99
C PRO A 410 -23.05 -5.63 -13.11
N ASP A 411 -23.77 -5.94 -14.18
CA ASP A 411 -23.77 -5.09 -15.38
C ASP A 411 -24.37 -3.70 -15.07
N TRP A 412 -25.35 -3.60 -14.15
CA TRP A 412 -25.97 -2.33 -13.77
C TRP A 412 -24.95 -1.27 -13.31
N ILE A 413 -23.95 -1.59 -12.48
CA ILE A 413 -23.02 -0.59 -11.91
C ILE A 413 -22.14 0.06 -12.99
N ILE A 414 -21.88 -0.65 -14.10
CA ILE A 414 -21.05 -0.18 -15.22
C ILE A 414 -21.86 0.29 -16.44
N SER A 415 -23.19 0.41 -16.30
CA SER A 415 -24.11 0.69 -17.42
C SER A 415 -24.43 2.17 -17.64
N GLY A 416 -24.24 3.00 -16.62
CA GLY A 416 -24.59 4.41 -16.63
C GLY A 416 -23.91 5.15 -15.47
N ALA A 417 -24.29 6.41 -15.29
CA ALA A 417 -23.74 7.24 -14.23
C ALA A 417 -24.23 6.79 -12.84
N VAL A 418 -23.32 6.79 -11.87
CA VAL A 418 -23.63 6.67 -10.45
C VAL A 418 -23.65 8.08 -9.86
N VAL A 419 -24.85 8.56 -9.56
CA VAL A 419 -25.07 9.94 -9.12
C VAL A 419 -24.90 10.01 -7.60
N GLY A 420 -23.73 10.50 -7.16
CA GLY A 420 -23.50 10.88 -5.78
C GLY A 420 -24.24 12.17 -5.45
N LEU A 421 -25.17 12.08 -4.50
CA LEU A 421 -26.06 13.18 -4.13
C LEU A 421 -26.38 13.12 -2.64
N GLN A 422 -26.50 14.28 -2.00
CA GLN A 422 -27.03 14.41 -0.65
C GLN A 422 -28.27 15.31 -0.68
N GLY A 423 -29.08 15.28 0.38
CA GLY A 423 -30.19 16.21 0.51
C GLY A 423 -31.56 15.60 0.78
N GLY A 424 -31.68 14.27 0.87
CA GLY A 424 -32.95 13.61 1.19
C GLY A 424 -33.84 13.32 -0.02
N THR A 425 -35.03 12.75 0.25
CA THR A 425 -35.93 12.17 -0.77
C THR A 425 -36.29 13.15 -1.89
N GLU A 426 -36.71 14.37 -1.56
CA GLU A 426 -37.19 15.34 -2.56
C GLU A 426 -36.08 15.81 -3.49
N THR A 427 -34.85 16.00 -2.97
CA THR A 427 -33.69 16.36 -3.78
C THR A 427 -33.36 15.26 -4.80
N VAL A 428 -33.43 13.98 -4.39
CA VAL A 428 -33.24 12.84 -5.30
C VAL A 428 -34.31 12.82 -6.40
N ARG A 429 -35.59 13.00 -6.03
CA ARG A 429 -36.70 13.01 -7.00
C ARG A 429 -36.60 14.16 -7.98
N HIS A 430 -36.22 15.34 -7.51
CA HIS A 430 -36.01 16.50 -8.37
C HIS A 430 -34.84 16.25 -9.33
N MET A 431 -33.70 15.79 -8.83
CA MET A 431 -32.52 15.53 -9.66
C MET A 431 -32.78 14.43 -10.70
N TRP A 432 -33.53 13.39 -10.35
CA TRP A 432 -33.94 12.38 -11.32
C TRP A 432 -34.75 12.98 -12.48
N LYS A 433 -35.69 13.91 -12.21
CA LYS A 433 -36.46 14.57 -13.27
C LYS A 433 -35.56 15.37 -14.22
N GLU A 434 -34.60 16.12 -13.67
CA GLU A 434 -33.64 16.91 -14.47
C GLU A 434 -32.76 16.01 -15.35
N LEU A 435 -32.24 14.91 -14.79
CA LEU A 435 -31.42 13.95 -15.52
C LEU A 435 -32.21 13.21 -16.60
N GLN A 436 -33.47 12.87 -16.31
CA GLN A 436 -34.40 12.25 -17.26
C GLN A 436 -34.68 13.21 -18.44
N ALA A 437 -34.87 14.50 -18.18
CA ALA A 437 -35.10 15.50 -19.22
C ALA A 437 -33.91 15.67 -20.19
N GLN A 438 -32.69 15.34 -19.74
CA GLN A 438 -31.47 15.34 -20.56
C GLN A 438 -31.17 13.97 -21.21
N GLU A 439 -32.06 12.98 -21.02
CA GLU A 439 -31.87 11.58 -21.41
C GLU A 439 -30.54 11.02 -20.88
N THR A 440 -30.19 11.37 -19.64
CA THR A 440 -28.93 10.96 -19.03
C THR A 440 -29.00 9.47 -18.68
N PRO A 441 -28.04 8.65 -19.14
CA PRO A 441 -27.96 7.27 -18.67
C PRO A 441 -27.52 7.23 -17.21
N VAL A 442 -28.44 6.90 -16.32
CA VAL A 442 -28.21 6.75 -14.87
C VAL A 442 -28.38 5.29 -14.50
N SER A 443 -27.43 4.73 -13.77
CA SER A 443 -27.52 3.36 -13.23
C SER A 443 -27.91 3.34 -11.75
N ALA A 444 -27.45 4.33 -10.99
CA ALA A 444 -27.73 4.39 -9.56
C ALA A 444 -27.67 5.81 -8.98
N PHE A 445 -28.36 6.00 -7.86
CA PHE A 445 -28.10 7.08 -6.93
C PHE A 445 -27.30 6.56 -5.74
N TRP A 446 -26.17 7.21 -5.43
CA TRP A 446 -25.39 6.96 -4.24
C TRP A 446 -25.64 8.05 -3.21
N LEU A 447 -26.20 7.65 -2.06
CA LEU A 447 -26.77 8.55 -1.05
C LEU A 447 -26.05 8.33 0.28
N GLN A 448 -24.88 8.95 0.45
CA GLN A 448 -24.07 8.75 1.66
C GLN A 448 -24.73 9.30 2.94
N ASP A 449 -25.56 10.34 2.83
CA ASP A 449 -26.30 10.92 3.95
C ASP A 449 -27.61 10.19 4.27
N TRP A 450 -27.78 8.96 3.79
CA TRP A 450 -28.91 8.09 4.14
C TRP A 450 -29.07 7.91 5.67
N VAL A 451 -27.96 7.96 6.41
CA VAL A 451 -27.87 7.94 7.88
C VAL A 451 -28.17 9.28 8.56
N GLY A 452 -28.38 10.35 7.79
CA GLY A 452 -28.50 11.72 8.29
C GLY A 452 -27.15 12.41 8.45
N GLN A 453 -27.20 13.67 8.87
CA GLN A 453 -26.02 14.53 9.04
C GLN A 453 -26.05 15.30 10.35
N ARG A 454 -24.86 15.68 10.83
CA ARG A 454 -24.64 16.63 11.91
C ARG A 454 -23.72 17.76 11.48
N LYS A 455 -23.87 18.93 12.10
CA LYS A 455 -22.97 20.07 11.89
C LYS A 455 -21.78 19.95 12.84
N THR A 456 -20.58 20.15 12.31
CA THR A 456 -19.33 20.17 13.07
C THR A 456 -18.49 21.39 12.69
N VAL A 457 -17.39 21.63 13.40
CA VAL A 457 -16.47 22.75 13.13
C VAL A 457 -15.82 22.70 11.74
N ILE A 458 -15.77 21.53 11.09
CA ILE A 458 -15.19 21.33 9.75
C ILE A 458 -16.23 21.29 8.63
N GLY A 459 -17.53 21.20 8.96
CA GLY A 459 -18.64 21.10 8.01
C GLY A 459 -19.71 20.11 8.44
N SER A 460 -20.58 19.73 7.49
CA SER A 460 -21.56 18.66 7.70
C SER A 460 -20.84 17.31 7.66
N GLN A 461 -21.13 16.45 8.64
CA GLN A 461 -20.58 15.10 8.77
C GLN A 461 -21.72 14.10 8.90
N LEU A 462 -21.49 12.86 8.47
CA LEU A 462 -22.48 11.78 8.56
C LEU A 462 -22.66 11.32 10.02
N TRP A 463 -23.85 10.82 10.36
CA TRP A 463 -24.02 10.04 11.59
C TRP A 463 -23.52 8.62 11.34
N TRP A 464 -22.44 8.21 12.01
CA TRP A 464 -21.87 6.86 11.85
C TRP A 464 -22.63 5.84 12.69
N ASN A 465 -23.88 5.62 12.27
CA ASN A 465 -24.82 4.65 12.78
C ASN A 465 -25.67 4.21 11.59
N TRP A 466 -25.45 2.99 11.13
CA TRP A 466 -25.84 2.48 9.81
C TRP A 466 -27.33 2.12 9.74
N GLU A 467 -28.20 3.10 9.99
CA GLU A 467 -29.64 3.01 9.83
C GLU A 467 -30.17 4.21 9.05
N VAL A 468 -31.31 4.04 8.36
CA VAL A 468 -31.91 5.14 7.60
C VAL A 468 -32.43 6.24 8.52
N ASP A 469 -32.08 7.49 8.20
CA ASP A 469 -32.66 8.68 8.80
C ASP A 469 -34.00 8.99 8.12
N SER A 470 -35.11 8.56 8.73
CA SER A 470 -36.45 8.74 8.16
C SER A 470 -36.93 10.19 8.12
N ASN A 471 -36.30 11.11 8.86
CA ASN A 471 -36.63 12.54 8.77
C ASN A 471 -36.04 13.13 7.49
N ARG A 472 -34.81 12.72 7.15
CA ARG A 472 -34.14 13.13 5.91
C ARG A 472 -34.67 12.39 4.67
N TYR A 473 -34.86 11.08 4.78
CA TYR A 473 -35.32 10.19 3.72
C TYR A 473 -36.72 9.65 4.00
N SER A 474 -37.69 10.57 4.08
CA SER A 474 -39.10 10.20 4.23
C SER A 474 -39.54 9.31 3.07
N GLY A 475 -40.24 8.22 3.39
CA GLY A 475 -40.65 7.24 2.38
C GLY A 475 -39.50 6.48 1.70
N TRP A 476 -38.36 6.25 2.38
CA TRP A 476 -37.16 5.56 1.87
C TRP A 476 -37.45 4.34 0.98
N ARG A 477 -38.20 3.35 1.47
CA ARG A 477 -38.55 2.15 0.69
C ARG A 477 -39.36 2.47 -0.57
N GLN A 478 -40.24 3.48 -0.51
CA GLN A 478 -41.00 3.92 -1.68
C GLN A 478 -40.09 4.64 -2.69
N LEU A 479 -39.12 5.45 -2.23
CA LEU A 479 -38.12 6.06 -3.11
C LEU A 479 -37.30 4.99 -3.84
N ILE A 480 -36.80 3.97 -3.12
CA ILE A 480 -36.07 2.86 -3.72
C ILE A 480 -36.94 2.12 -4.74
N LYS A 481 -38.19 1.80 -4.40
CA LYS A 481 -39.14 1.12 -5.31
C LYS A 481 -39.41 1.93 -6.57
N ASP A 482 -39.60 3.25 -6.44
CA ASP A 482 -39.87 4.14 -7.58
C ASP A 482 -38.68 4.24 -8.53
N LEU A 483 -37.45 4.31 -7.99
CA LEU A 483 -36.22 4.31 -8.79
C LEU A 483 -36.00 2.93 -9.44
N GLY A 484 -36.21 1.85 -8.68
CA GLY A 484 -36.09 0.48 -9.16
C GLY A 484 -37.05 0.13 -10.29
N ALA A 485 -38.26 0.70 -10.31
CA ALA A 485 -39.21 0.56 -11.42
C ALA A 485 -38.72 1.18 -12.76
N ARG A 486 -37.58 1.88 -12.72
CA ARG A 486 -36.91 2.50 -13.87
C ARG A 486 -35.49 1.95 -14.07
N ASP A 487 -35.19 0.80 -13.47
CA ASP A 487 -33.88 0.14 -13.46
C ASP A 487 -32.76 0.98 -12.82
N ILE A 488 -33.10 1.91 -11.93
CA ILE A 488 -32.14 2.74 -11.19
C ILE A 488 -31.98 2.18 -9.78
N LYS A 489 -30.76 1.78 -9.44
CA LYS A 489 -30.44 1.23 -8.13
C LYS A 489 -30.17 2.33 -7.10
N VAL A 490 -30.28 1.99 -5.83
CA VAL A 490 -29.88 2.86 -4.72
C VAL A 490 -28.67 2.27 -4.03
N MET A 491 -27.67 3.12 -3.82
CA MET A 491 -26.45 2.82 -3.07
C MET A 491 -26.35 3.72 -1.83
N THR A 492 -25.66 3.22 -0.81
CA THR A 492 -25.55 3.86 0.52
C THR A 492 -24.09 3.93 0.98
N TYR A 493 -23.86 4.08 2.29
CA TYR A 493 -22.53 4.24 2.87
C TYR A 493 -22.46 3.53 4.23
N CYS A 494 -21.36 2.85 4.51
CA CYS A 494 -21.00 2.35 5.83
C CYS A 494 -19.48 2.29 6.01
N ASN A 495 -19.01 2.22 7.26
CA ASN A 495 -17.61 2.05 7.61
C ASN A 495 -17.49 1.26 8.93
N PRO A 496 -16.29 0.81 9.34
CA PRO A 496 -16.11 -0.02 10.53
C PRO A 496 -16.00 0.77 11.84
N CYS A 497 -16.41 2.04 11.86
CA CYS A 497 -16.41 2.92 13.02
C CYS A 497 -17.84 3.32 13.40
N LEU A 498 -18.08 3.52 14.69
CA LEU A 498 -19.39 3.84 15.25
C LEU A 498 -19.30 5.12 16.09
N ALA A 499 -20.22 6.06 15.83
CA ALA A 499 -20.33 7.29 16.61
C ALA A 499 -21.14 7.06 17.89
N LEU A 500 -20.86 7.87 18.92
CA LEU A 500 -21.78 8.06 20.03
C LEU A 500 -23.07 8.72 19.52
N MET A 501 -24.21 8.26 20.05
CA MET A 501 -25.55 8.56 19.51
C MET A 501 -26.41 9.44 20.40
N ASP A 502 -25.88 9.91 21.52
CA ASP A 502 -26.62 10.69 22.54
C ASP A 502 -27.28 11.96 21.98
N GLU A 503 -26.70 12.52 20.91
CA GLU A 503 -27.16 13.76 20.27
C GLU A 503 -28.02 13.56 19.01
N LYS A 504 -28.22 12.30 18.54
CA LYS A 504 -29.03 12.07 17.33
C LYS A 504 -30.53 12.03 17.69
N PRO A 505 -31.35 12.95 17.18
CA PRO A 505 -32.73 13.14 17.67
C PRO A 505 -33.71 12.01 17.31
N ASN A 506 -33.35 11.16 16.34
CA ASN A 506 -34.22 10.14 15.76
C ASN A 506 -33.50 8.81 15.53
N ALA A 507 -32.52 8.47 16.38
CA ALA A 507 -31.91 7.14 16.36
C ALA A 507 -32.92 6.09 16.84
N LYS A 508 -33.07 4.98 16.11
CA LYS A 508 -33.87 3.82 16.57
C LYS A 508 -32.98 2.75 17.18
N ARG A 509 -31.75 2.66 16.70
CA ARG A 509 -30.71 1.77 17.23
C ARG A 509 -29.47 2.56 17.61
N ASN A 510 -28.80 2.11 18.67
CA ASN A 510 -27.52 2.64 19.10
C ASN A 510 -26.44 1.56 18.86
N LEU A 511 -25.87 1.55 17.66
CA LEU A 511 -24.92 0.51 17.27
C LEU A 511 -23.64 0.53 18.11
N PHE A 512 -23.21 1.72 18.57
CA PHE A 512 -22.06 1.83 19.47
C PHE A 512 -22.30 1.12 20.80
N GLU A 513 -23.49 1.32 21.39
CA GLU A 513 -23.86 0.67 22.66
C GLU A 513 -24.07 -0.84 22.48
N GLU A 514 -24.66 -1.28 21.36
CA GLU A 514 -24.75 -2.70 21.01
C GLU A 514 -23.36 -3.34 20.90
N ALA A 515 -22.44 -2.71 20.17
CA ALA A 515 -21.08 -3.19 20.01
C ALA A 515 -20.30 -3.22 21.34
N THR A 516 -20.52 -2.23 22.21
CA THR A 516 -19.94 -2.20 23.56
C THR A 516 -20.45 -3.37 24.41
N LYS A 517 -21.76 -3.65 24.40
CA LYS A 517 -22.35 -4.78 25.14
C LYS A 517 -21.88 -6.15 24.62
N LEU A 518 -21.62 -6.25 23.32
CA LEU A 518 -21.12 -7.47 22.68
C LEU A 518 -19.61 -7.68 22.85
N ASP A 519 -18.90 -6.66 23.37
CA ASP A 519 -17.45 -6.63 23.55
C ASP A 519 -16.66 -6.75 22.23
N ILE A 520 -17.16 -6.10 21.18
CA ILE A 520 -16.62 -6.18 19.80
C ILE A 520 -15.97 -4.88 19.32
N LEU A 521 -15.70 -3.94 20.23
CA LEU A 521 -14.91 -2.75 19.92
C LEU A 521 -13.42 -3.01 20.19
N VAL A 522 -12.55 -2.40 19.39
CA VAL A 522 -11.11 -2.35 19.66
C VAL A 522 -10.89 -1.77 21.04
N LYS A 523 -9.90 -2.29 21.79
CA LYS A 523 -9.66 -1.88 23.18
C LYS A 523 -8.33 -1.18 23.39
N GLU A 524 -8.29 -0.36 24.43
CA GLU A 524 -7.06 0.12 25.04
C GLU A 524 -6.44 -0.93 25.99
N LYS A 525 -5.22 -0.67 26.47
CA LYS A 525 -4.50 -1.58 27.40
C LYS A 525 -5.20 -1.77 28.75
N ASN A 526 -6.04 -0.83 29.16
CA ASN A 526 -6.81 -0.92 30.40
C ASN A 526 -8.11 -1.75 30.23
N GLY A 527 -8.45 -2.15 29.01
CA GLY A 527 -9.64 -2.93 28.68
C GLY A 527 -10.85 -2.10 28.24
N ASP A 528 -10.79 -0.77 28.31
CA ASP A 528 -11.88 0.10 27.84
C ASP A 528 -11.95 0.15 26.31
N PRO A 529 -13.13 0.44 25.72
CA PRO A 529 -13.24 0.71 24.30
C PRO A 529 -12.29 1.83 23.86
N TYR A 530 -11.55 1.57 22.80
CA TYR A 530 -10.65 2.52 22.19
C TYR A 530 -11.46 3.57 21.43
N MET A 531 -11.43 4.81 21.92
CA MET A 531 -12.06 5.95 21.27
C MET A 531 -11.07 6.64 20.33
N VAL A 532 -11.22 6.41 19.03
CA VAL A 532 -10.36 6.98 17.99
C VAL A 532 -10.77 8.44 17.73
N PRO A 533 -9.87 9.42 17.91
CA PRO A 533 -10.19 10.80 17.58
C PRO A 533 -10.26 11.00 16.07
N ASN A 534 -11.47 11.17 15.55
CA ASN A 534 -11.66 11.62 14.18
C ASN A 534 -11.66 13.16 14.13
N THR A 535 -11.66 13.73 12.92
CA THR A 535 -11.46 15.16 12.65
C THR A 535 -12.36 16.08 13.49
N ALA A 536 -13.59 15.64 13.81
CA ALA A 536 -14.58 16.44 14.53
C ALA A 536 -15.22 15.77 15.77
N PHE A 537 -15.07 14.47 15.96
CA PHE A 537 -15.69 13.69 17.04
C PHE A 537 -14.94 12.38 17.25
N ASP A 538 -15.10 11.75 18.39
CA ASP A 538 -14.50 10.45 18.69
C ASP A 538 -15.42 9.30 18.27
N VAL A 539 -14.82 8.16 17.91
CA VAL A 539 -15.55 6.98 17.43
C VAL A 539 -15.01 5.69 18.05
N GLY A 540 -15.90 4.72 18.27
CA GLY A 540 -15.48 3.35 18.55
C GLY A 540 -15.19 2.63 17.24
N MET A 541 -14.06 1.93 17.16
CA MET A 541 -13.70 1.11 16.00
C MET A 541 -14.04 -0.35 16.27
N LEU A 542 -14.59 -1.06 15.29
CA LEU A 542 -14.91 -2.48 15.42
C LEU A 542 -13.64 -3.34 15.46
N ASP A 543 -13.59 -4.30 16.37
CA ASP A 543 -12.57 -5.34 16.36
C ASP A 543 -12.97 -6.43 15.36
N LEU A 544 -12.45 -6.33 14.13
CA LEU A 544 -12.72 -7.29 13.06
C LEU A 544 -12.09 -8.67 13.30
N THR A 545 -11.27 -8.83 14.34
CA THR A 545 -10.69 -10.12 14.74
C THR A 545 -11.59 -10.87 15.71
N HIS A 546 -12.56 -10.19 16.32
CA HIS A 546 -13.49 -10.81 17.24
C HIS A 546 -14.55 -11.64 16.46
N PRO A 547 -14.80 -12.91 16.82
CA PRO A 547 -15.62 -13.83 16.03
C PRO A 547 -17.10 -13.41 15.89
N LYS A 548 -17.62 -12.59 16.81
CA LYS A 548 -19.00 -12.06 16.74
C LYS A 548 -19.16 -10.89 15.76
N THR A 549 -18.08 -10.14 15.49
CA THR A 549 -18.15 -8.86 14.74
C THR A 549 -18.69 -9.06 13.34
N GLU A 550 -18.20 -10.07 12.63
CA GLU A 550 -18.63 -10.40 11.27
C GLU A 550 -20.14 -10.65 11.21
N SER A 551 -20.65 -11.60 12.02
CA SER A 551 -22.07 -11.94 12.02
C SER A 551 -22.98 -10.76 12.39
N TRP A 552 -22.55 -9.93 13.36
CA TRP A 552 -23.30 -8.75 13.78
C TRP A 552 -23.34 -7.69 12.68
N PHE A 553 -22.21 -7.42 12.01
CA PHE A 553 -22.16 -6.43 10.94
C PHE A 553 -22.91 -6.91 9.69
N LYS A 554 -22.86 -8.20 9.37
CA LYS A 554 -23.64 -8.79 8.26
C LYS A 554 -25.16 -8.60 8.45
N GLN A 555 -25.67 -8.57 9.69
CA GLN A 555 -27.08 -8.26 9.94
C GLN A 555 -27.45 -6.82 9.54
N ILE A 556 -26.56 -5.85 9.80
CA ILE A 556 -26.75 -4.46 9.36
C ILE A 556 -26.79 -4.39 7.83
N LEU A 557 -25.87 -5.09 7.14
CA LEU A 557 -25.87 -5.17 5.68
C LEU A 557 -27.14 -5.85 5.15
N GLN A 558 -27.64 -6.89 5.83
CA GLN A 558 -28.89 -7.54 5.49
C GLN A 558 -30.08 -6.57 5.57
N GLU A 559 -30.17 -5.77 6.64
CA GLU A 559 -31.22 -4.74 6.80
C GLU A 559 -31.19 -3.71 5.65
N MET A 560 -30.00 -3.28 5.23
CA MET A 560 -29.83 -2.38 4.09
C MET A 560 -30.37 -3.01 2.79
N VAL A 561 -30.01 -4.26 2.53
CA VAL A 561 -30.43 -4.97 1.31
C VAL A 561 -31.93 -5.31 1.33
N ASP A 562 -32.49 -5.62 2.50
CA ASP A 562 -33.92 -5.86 2.70
C ASP A 562 -34.77 -4.61 2.40
N ASP A 563 -34.24 -3.41 2.62
CA ASP A 563 -34.84 -2.15 2.19
C ASP A 563 -34.79 -1.95 0.65
N GLY A 564 -33.98 -2.74 -0.05
CA GLY A 564 -33.81 -2.70 -1.51
C GLY A 564 -32.52 -2.03 -1.98
N VAL A 565 -31.59 -1.71 -1.09
CA VAL A 565 -30.25 -1.23 -1.46
C VAL A 565 -29.51 -2.30 -2.28
N ARG A 566 -28.72 -1.87 -3.26
CA ARG A 566 -27.90 -2.77 -4.11
C ARG A 566 -26.41 -2.47 -4.08
N GLY A 567 -26.00 -1.45 -3.34
CA GLY A 567 -24.58 -1.25 -3.10
C GLY A 567 -24.26 -0.19 -2.07
N TRP A 568 -22.99 -0.06 -1.73
CA TRP A 568 -22.54 0.92 -0.75
C TRP A 568 -21.06 1.27 -0.91
N MET A 569 -20.67 2.46 -0.44
CA MET A 569 -19.27 2.72 -0.11
C MET A 569 -18.99 2.02 1.22
N ALA A 570 -18.03 1.09 1.22
CA ALA A 570 -17.48 0.45 2.41
C ALA A 570 -16.17 1.17 2.76
N ASP A 571 -16.30 2.31 3.42
CA ASP A 571 -15.24 3.29 3.61
C ASP A 571 -14.27 2.91 4.74
N PHE A 572 -13.16 3.65 4.85
CA PHE A 572 -12.08 3.45 5.84
C PHE A 572 -11.40 2.07 5.75
N GLY A 573 -10.60 1.76 6.78
CA GLY A 573 -9.78 0.56 6.93
C GLY A 573 -8.35 0.88 7.34
N GLU A 574 -7.90 2.09 7.05
CA GLU A 574 -6.54 2.61 7.27
C GLU A 574 -6.25 3.15 8.67
N GLY A 575 -7.25 3.15 9.55
CA GLY A 575 -7.21 3.88 10.82
C GLY A 575 -6.90 3.03 12.07
N LEU A 576 -6.59 1.74 11.94
CA LEU A 576 -6.43 0.87 13.12
C LEU A 576 -5.28 1.38 14.01
N PRO A 577 -5.50 1.72 15.29
CA PRO A 577 -4.41 2.20 16.12
C PRO A 577 -3.29 1.16 16.31
N VAL A 578 -2.04 1.61 16.27
CA VAL A 578 -0.87 0.71 16.40
C VAL A 578 -0.56 0.33 17.85
N ASP A 579 -1.30 0.87 18.82
CA ASP A 579 -1.28 0.47 20.24
C ASP A 579 -2.59 -0.18 20.71
N ALA A 580 -3.45 -0.58 19.77
CA ALA A 580 -4.69 -1.30 20.03
C ALA A 580 -4.45 -2.66 20.69
N CYS A 581 -5.42 -3.09 21.51
CA CYS A 581 -5.55 -4.45 22.00
C CYS A 581 -6.71 -5.13 21.26
N LEU A 582 -6.39 -6.17 20.49
CA LEU A 582 -7.34 -6.94 19.68
C LEU A 582 -7.67 -8.27 20.36
N TYR A 583 -8.86 -8.79 20.10
CA TYR A 583 -9.33 -10.11 20.55
C TYR A 583 -8.39 -11.24 20.12
N SER A 584 -7.83 -11.16 18.90
CA SER A 584 -6.88 -12.17 18.41
C SER A 584 -5.56 -12.23 19.18
N GLY A 585 -5.21 -11.17 19.93
CA GLY A 585 -3.89 -11.03 20.56
C GLY A 585 -2.73 -10.81 19.58
N GLU A 586 -3.03 -10.55 18.30
CA GLU A 586 -2.01 -10.25 17.29
C GLU A 586 -1.29 -8.93 17.54
N ASP A 587 -0.07 -8.81 17.01
CA ASP A 587 0.67 -7.55 17.00
C ASP A 587 -0.13 -6.47 16.24
N PRO A 588 -0.47 -5.32 16.87
CA PRO A 588 -1.33 -4.31 16.26
C PRO A 588 -0.72 -3.63 15.03
N ILE A 589 0.62 -3.58 14.89
CA ILE A 589 1.27 -3.01 13.69
C ILE A 589 1.06 -3.93 12.49
N THR A 590 1.18 -5.24 12.70
CA THR A 590 0.89 -6.25 11.67
C THR A 590 -0.60 -6.28 11.34
N ALA A 591 -1.44 -6.23 12.36
CA ALA A 591 -2.89 -6.20 12.20
C ALA A 591 -3.38 -4.94 11.47
N HIS A 592 -2.70 -3.81 11.63
CA HIS A 592 -3.00 -2.55 10.95
C HIS A 592 -3.03 -2.72 9.43
N ASN A 593 -1.96 -3.24 8.83
CA ASN A 593 -1.90 -3.49 7.39
C ASN A 593 -2.92 -4.54 6.92
N ARG A 594 -3.32 -5.47 7.79
CA ARG A 594 -4.31 -6.51 7.49
C ARG A 594 -5.76 -6.02 7.60
N TYR A 595 -6.00 -4.96 8.37
CA TYR A 595 -7.34 -4.51 8.71
C TYR A 595 -8.24 -4.20 7.49
N PRO A 596 -7.76 -3.50 6.43
CA PRO A 596 -8.56 -3.28 5.23
C PRO A 596 -9.00 -4.58 4.55
N GLU A 597 -8.17 -5.63 4.56
CA GLU A 597 -8.52 -6.93 3.98
C GLU A 597 -9.60 -7.66 4.79
N LEU A 598 -9.57 -7.57 6.13
CA LEU A 598 -10.63 -8.12 6.98
C LEU A 598 -11.95 -7.40 6.75
N TRP A 599 -11.90 -6.07 6.61
CA TRP A 599 -13.08 -5.26 6.32
C TRP A 599 -13.69 -5.61 4.95
N ALA A 600 -12.86 -5.73 3.92
CA ALA A 600 -13.27 -6.15 2.59
C ALA A 600 -13.86 -7.57 2.60
N LYS A 601 -13.28 -8.48 3.38
CA LYS A 601 -13.70 -9.87 3.50
C LYS A 601 -15.13 -9.99 4.05
N ILE A 602 -15.47 -9.27 5.13
CA ILE A 602 -16.82 -9.28 5.71
C ILE A 602 -17.88 -8.89 4.67
N ASN A 603 -17.61 -7.80 3.93
CA ASN A 603 -18.51 -7.32 2.88
C ASN A 603 -18.61 -8.34 1.72
N ARG A 604 -17.49 -8.96 1.32
CA ARG A 604 -17.47 -10.00 0.28
C ARG A 604 -18.30 -11.21 0.65
N GLU A 605 -18.05 -11.77 1.83
CA GLU A 605 -18.75 -12.98 2.26
C GLU A 605 -20.24 -12.72 2.40
N PHE A 606 -20.65 -11.54 2.85
CA PHE A 606 -22.07 -11.14 2.81
C PHE A 606 -22.65 -11.16 1.39
N VAL A 607 -21.95 -10.57 0.42
CA VAL A 607 -22.41 -10.56 -0.99
C VAL A 607 -22.52 -11.99 -1.55
N GLU A 608 -21.58 -12.87 -1.23
CA GLU A 608 -21.59 -14.27 -1.65
C GLU A 608 -22.72 -15.07 -0.98
N GLU A 609 -22.89 -14.93 0.33
CA GLU A 609 -23.97 -15.56 1.10
C GLU A 609 -25.34 -15.10 0.60
N TRP A 610 -25.51 -13.79 0.39
CA TRP A 610 -26.74 -13.23 -0.15
C TRP A 610 -27.04 -13.81 -1.53
N LYS A 611 -26.05 -13.86 -2.42
CA LYS A 611 -26.20 -14.45 -3.77
C LYS A 611 -26.57 -15.93 -3.69
N SER A 612 -25.90 -16.70 -2.85
CA SER A 612 -26.22 -18.12 -2.62
C SER A 612 -27.65 -18.33 -2.08
N SER A 613 -28.17 -17.40 -1.27
CA SER A 613 -29.53 -17.46 -0.74
C SER A 613 -30.64 -17.27 -1.80
N LEU A 614 -30.27 -16.82 -3.00
CA LEU A 614 -31.18 -16.62 -4.14
C LEU A 614 -31.26 -17.83 -5.07
N VAL A 615 -30.29 -18.73 -5.03
CA VAL A 615 -30.24 -19.91 -5.92
C VAL A 615 -31.50 -20.76 -5.71
N GLY A 616 -32.21 -21.06 -6.81
CA GLY A 616 -33.45 -21.84 -6.79
C GLY A 616 -34.73 -21.03 -6.49
N LYS A 617 -34.63 -19.71 -6.33
CA LYS A 617 -35.80 -18.80 -6.32
C LYS A 617 -36.03 -18.27 -7.74
N GLU A 618 -37.29 -18.04 -8.12
CA GLU A 618 -37.68 -17.49 -9.44
C GLU A 618 -37.12 -16.08 -9.74
N LYS A 619 -36.36 -15.46 -8.82
CA LYS A 619 -35.80 -14.10 -8.90
C LYS A 619 -34.27 -14.07 -9.05
N GLU A 620 -33.68 -15.05 -9.72
CA GLU A 620 -32.26 -14.99 -10.06
C GLU A 620 -32.07 -14.06 -11.28
N ASP A 621 -32.31 -12.76 -11.09
CA ASP A 621 -31.94 -11.75 -12.09
C ASP A 621 -30.46 -11.37 -11.88
N PRO A 622 -29.56 -11.71 -12.81
CA PRO A 622 -28.14 -11.34 -12.72
C PRO A 622 -27.93 -9.82 -12.61
N GLU A 623 -28.91 -9.00 -13.02
CA GLU A 623 -28.90 -7.53 -12.92
C GLU A 623 -29.18 -6.99 -11.51
N ASP A 624 -29.43 -7.85 -10.53
CA ASP A 624 -29.73 -7.46 -9.15
C ASP A 624 -28.58 -7.73 -8.15
N GLY A 625 -27.38 -8.06 -8.65
CA GLY A 625 -26.21 -8.31 -7.82
C GLY A 625 -25.77 -7.12 -6.95
N LEU A 626 -25.20 -7.43 -5.78
CA LEU A 626 -24.70 -6.42 -4.83
C LEU A 626 -23.28 -5.95 -5.16
N VAL A 627 -23.00 -4.66 -4.95
CA VAL A 627 -21.68 -4.05 -5.17
C VAL A 627 -21.29 -3.14 -4.02
N PHE A 628 -20.09 -3.32 -3.48
CA PHE A 628 -19.47 -2.33 -2.61
C PHE A 628 -18.18 -1.75 -3.20
N PHE A 629 -17.72 -0.62 -2.70
CA PHE A 629 -16.43 -0.07 -3.11
C PHE A 629 -15.65 0.53 -1.94
N MET A 630 -14.32 0.44 -2.02
CA MET A 630 -13.40 0.75 -0.92
C MET A 630 -12.23 1.61 -1.39
N ARG A 631 -11.67 2.43 -0.49
CA ARG A 631 -10.35 3.08 -0.72
C ARG A 631 -9.20 2.26 -0.15
N ALA A 632 -9.37 1.76 1.07
CA ALA A 632 -8.28 1.12 1.80
C ALA A 632 -8.05 -0.29 1.29
N GLY A 633 -6.78 -0.68 1.22
CA GLY A 633 -6.40 -1.98 0.71
C GLY A 633 -5.01 -2.41 1.14
N PHE A 634 -4.76 -3.68 0.93
CA PHE A 634 -3.44 -4.30 0.98
C PHE A 634 -3.41 -5.43 -0.06
N ARG A 635 -2.31 -6.18 -0.16
CA ARG A 635 -2.05 -7.09 -1.30
C ARG A 635 -3.19 -8.05 -1.69
N ASN A 636 -3.98 -8.60 -0.75
CA ASN A 636 -5.07 -9.55 -1.08
C ASN A 636 -6.44 -8.86 -1.20
N SER A 637 -6.50 -7.53 -1.03
CA SER A 637 -7.77 -6.80 -1.16
C SER A 637 -8.43 -6.98 -2.53
N PRO A 638 -7.71 -7.12 -3.67
CA PRO A 638 -8.33 -7.44 -4.96
C PRO A 638 -9.18 -8.72 -5.00
N LYS A 639 -8.92 -9.70 -4.12
CA LYS A 639 -9.76 -10.89 -3.96
C LYS A 639 -11.11 -10.57 -3.32
N TRP A 640 -11.09 -9.71 -2.32
CA TRP A 640 -12.22 -9.47 -1.43
C TRP A 640 -13.08 -8.31 -1.92
N ALA A 641 -12.50 -7.15 -2.24
CA ALA A 641 -13.25 -6.00 -2.70
C ALA A 641 -13.95 -6.28 -4.05
N THR A 642 -15.15 -5.72 -4.24
CA THR A 642 -15.82 -5.73 -5.56
C THR A 642 -15.27 -4.66 -6.50
N LEU A 643 -14.94 -3.49 -5.96
CA LEU A 643 -14.49 -2.31 -6.69
C LEU A 643 -13.63 -1.44 -5.76
N PHE A 644 -12.64 -0.73 -6.30
CA PHE A 644 -11.90 0.30 -5.57
C PHE A 644 -12.30 1.70 -6.03
N TRP A 645 -12.07 2.69 -5.16
CA TRP A 645 -11.98 4.08 -5.56
C TRP A 645 -10.74 4.73 -4.95
N GLU A 646 -10.18 5.70 -5.66
CA GLU A 646 -8.89 6.32 -5.38
C GLU A 646 -8.80 7.18 -4.10
N GLY A 647 -9.87 7.29 -3.31
CA GLY A 647 -9.85 8.10 -2.10
C GLY A 647 -10.05 9.60 -2.34
N ASP A 648 -9.50 10.40 -1.42
CA ASP A 648 -9.89 11.79 -1.21
C ASP A 648 -9.00 12.80 -1.96
N GLN A 649 -8.97 12.77 -3.30
CA GLN A 649 -8.20 13.77 -4.06
C GLN A 649 -8.63 15.22 -3.70
N MET A 650 -7.68 16.14 -3.70
CA MET A 650 -7.98 17.57 -3.65
C MET A 650 -8.74 18.03 -4.89
N VAL A 651 -9.60 19.02 -4.70
CA VAL A 651 -10.30 19.74 -5.80
C VAL A 651 -9.34 20.69 -6.54
N SER A 652 -8.27 20.13 -7.13
CA SER A 652 -7.15 20.89 -7.67
C SER A 652 -6.55 20.30 -8.97
N TRP A 653 -5.68 21.08 -9.61
CA TRP A 653 -4.88 20.70 -10.78
C TRP A 653 -3.46 20.23 -10.41
N GLN A 654 -3.18 20.04 -9.12
CA GLN A 654 -1.83 19.78 -8.63
C GLN A 654 -1.39 18.34 -8.95
N ALA A 655 -0.08 18.11 -8.91
CA ALA A 655 0.53 16.89 -9.43
C ALA A 655 0.35 15.69 -8.49
N ASN A 656 0.46 15.92 -7.18
CA ASN A 656 0.53 14.85 -6.19
C ASN A 656 -0.83 14.55 -5.54
N ASP A 657 -1.80 15.45 -5.63
CA ASP A 657 -3.11 15.24 -5.00
C ASP A 657 -4.29 15.86 -5.79
N GLY A 658 -4.09 16.20 -7.06
CA GLY A 658 -5.15 16.73 -7.94
C GLY A 658 -5.58 15.74 -9.02
N ILE A 659 -6.21 16.25 -10.09
CA ILE A 659 -6.65 15.43 -11.24
C ILE A 659 -5.52 14.63 -11.91
N LYS A 660 -4.27 15.11 -11.85
CA LYS A 660 -3.09 14.37 -12.35
C LYS A 660 -2.81 13.13 -11.51
N SER A 661 -2.84 13.29 -10.19
CA SER A 661 -2.63 12.19 -9.25
C SER A 661 -3.70 11.11 -9.38
N ALA A 662 -4.93 11.46 -9.76
CA ALA A 662 -5.98 10.50 -10.04
C ALA A 662 -5.59 9.56 -11.19
N VAL A 663 -5.02 10.09 -12.28
CA VAL A 663 -4.51 9.24 -13.37
C VAL A 663 -3.34 8.38 -12.89
N VAL A 664 -2.41 8.90 -12.08
CA VAL A 664 -1.31 8.09 -11.53
C VAL A 664 -1.84 6.96 -10.64
N GLY A 665 -2.83 7.23 -9.79
CA GLY A 665 -3.51 6.26 -8.92
C GLY A 665 -4.18 5.16 -9.73
N LEU A 666 -4.97 5.53 -10.75
CA LEU A 666 -5.62 4.60 -11.67
C LEU A 666 -4.64 3.61 -12.31
N LEU A 667 -3.49 4.11 -12.77
CA LEU A 667 -2.52 3.30 -13.52
C LEU A 667 -1.63 2.46 -12.59
N SER A 668 -1.15 3.02 -11.48
CA SER A 668 -0.31 2.30 -10.52
C SER A 668 -1.07 1.20 -9.79
N SER A 669 -2.34 1.46 -9.42
CA SER A 669 -3.23 0.47 -8.80
C SER A 669 -3.47 -0.71 -9.76
N GLY A 670 -3.73 -0.42 -11.05
CA GLY A 670 -3.87 -1.44 -12.09
C GLY A 670 -2.60 -2.29 -12.28
N LEU A 671 -1.42 -1.68 -12.25
CA LEU A 671 -0.14 -2.41 -12.28
C LEU A 671 0.06 -3.28 -11.03
N SER A 672 -0.62 -2.98 -9.93
CA SER A 672 -0.54 -3.67 -8.65
C SER A 672 -1.71 -4.63 -8.39
N GLY A 673 -2.48 -5.00 -9.43
CA GLY A 673 -3.56 -5.99 -9.34
C GLY A 673 -4.93 -5.43 -8.93
N TYR A 674 -5.05 -4.13 -8.66
CA TYR A 674 -6.34 -3.45 -8.41
C TYR A 674 -7.01 -3.12 -9.74
N ALA A 675 -7.50 -4.16 -10.43
CA ALA A 675 -7.90 -4.05 -11.83
C ALA A 675 -9.17 -3.20 -12.08
N LEU A 676 -9.99 -3.00 -11.05
CA LEU A 676 -11.25 -2.27 -11.10
C LEU A 676 -11.20 -1.07 -10.15
N ASN A 677 -11.03 0.12 -10.70
CA ASN A 677 -10.85 1.35 -9.93
C ASN A 677 -11.46 2.58 -10.64
N HIS A 678 -11.79 3.63 -9.88
CA HIS A 678 -12.28 4.92 -10.37
C HIS A 678 -12.01 6.05 -9.36
N SER A 679 -12.17 7.32 -9.78
CA SER A 679 -12.08 8.47 -8.88
C SER A 679 -13.41 9.20 -8.73
N ASP A 680 -13.51 10.03 -7.69
CA ASP A 680 -14.59 10.99 -7.58
C ASP A 680 -14.52 12.02 -8.72
N ILE A 681 -15.58 12.12 -9.53
CA ILE A 681 -15.67 13.17 -10.55
C ILE A 681 -15.58 14.54 -9.86
N GLY A 682 -14.46 15.22 -10.09
CA GLY A 682 -14.15 16.55 -9.56
C GLY A 682 -13.31 16.56 -8.28
N GLY A 683 -12.86 15.41 -7.78
CA GLY A 683 -12.15 15.27 -6.50
C GLY A 683 -13.08 15.42 -5.29
N TYR A 684 -12.54 15.38 -4.08
CA TYR A 684 -13.32 15.39 -2.83
C TYR A 684 -12.93 16.54 -1.90
N CYS A 685 -11.63 16.69 -1.61
CA CYS A 685 -11.14 17.50 -0.50
C CYS A 685 -11.11 18.99 -0.86
N SER A 686 -12.02 19.76 -0.28
CA SER A 686 -12.05 21.22 -0.34
C SER A 686 -11.56 21.83 0.97
N VAL A 687 -10.61 22.75 0.84
CA VAL A 687 -9.99 23.45 1.97
C VAL A 687 -10.22 24.94 1.84
N ASN A 688 -10.74 25.57 2.90
CA ASN A 688 -11.01 27.01 2.94
C ASN A 688 -10.30 27.58 4.16
N LEU A 689 -9.07 28.03 3.96
CA LEU A 689 -8.24 28.70 4.96
C LEU A 689 -8.14 30.19 4.61
N PRO A 690 -7.83 31.08 5.59
CA PRO A 690 -7.86 32.53 5.39
C PRO A 690 -7.10 33.04 4.15
N PHE A 691 -6.03 32.36 3.74
CA PHE A 691 -5.17 32.74 2.61
C PHE A 691 -5.21 31.75 1.44
N PHE A 692 -5.80 30.57 1.60
CA PHE A 692 -5.80 29.52 0.57
C PHE A 692 -7.19 28.89 0.47
N LYS A 693 -7.78 28.97 -0.72
CA LYS A 693 -9.09 28.39 -1.03
C LYS A 693 -8.93 27.38 -2.15
N TYR A 694 -9.14 26.13 -1.82
CA TYR A 694 -9.26 25.03 -2.76
C TYR A 694 -10.73 24.67 -2.85
N GLN A 695 -11.34 25.13 -3.93
CA GLN A 695 -12.75 24.93 -4.27
C GLN A 695 -12.81 24.38 -5.69
N ARG A 696 -13.71 23.42 -5.91
CA ARG A 696 -13.86 22.82 -7.23
C ARG A 696 -14.39 23.86 -8.21
N SER A 697 -13.58 24.23 -9.19
CA SER A 697 -14.04 25.09 -10.29
C SER A 697 -14.92 24.29 -11.26
N GLU A 698 -15.79 25.00 -11.99
CA GLU A 698 -16.56 24.40 -13.07
C GLU A 698 -15.65 23.71 -14.08
N GLU A 699 -14.60 24.40 -14.56
CA GLU A 699 -13.65 23.83 -15.52
C GLU A 699 -13.02 22.51 -15.03
N LEU A 700 -12.58 22.46 -13.76
CA LEU A 700 -12.00 21.24 -13.20
C LEU A 700 -13.02 20.11 -13.19
N LEU A 701 -14.26 20.40 -12.79
CA LEU A 701 -15.35 19.42 -12.80
C LEU A 701 -15.63 18.88 -14.22
N LEU A 702 -15.70 19.76 -15.23
CA LEU A 702 -15.95 19.37 -16.63
C LEU A 702 -14.81 18.49 -17.18
N ARG A 703 -13.54 18.82 -16.90
CA ARG A 703 -12.39 17.99 -17.29
C ARG A 703 -12.34 16.66 -16.53
N TRP A 704 -12.79 16.63 -15.28
CA TRP A 704 -12.86 15.37 -14.53
C TRP A 704 -13.99 14.45 -15.02
N MET A 705 -15.10 15.01 -15.50
CA MET A 705 -16.15 14.25 -16.22
C MET A 705 -15.59 13.65 -17.52
N GLU A 706 -14.80 14.42 -18.27
CA GLU A 706 -14.12 13.93 -19.47
C GLU A 706 -13.21 12.74 -19.17
N LEU A 707 -12.39 12.85 -18.12
CA LEU A 707 -11.48 11.79 -17.67
C LEU A 707 -12.24 10.52 -17.24
N ASN A 708 -13.19 10.65 -16.32
CA ASN A 708 -13.87 9.49 -15.74
C ASN A 708 -14.89 8.82 -16.67
N ALA A 709 -15.27 9.46 -17.79
CA ALA A 709 -16.04 8.75 -18.81
C ALA A 709 -15.27 7.57 -19.42
N PHE A 710 -13.95 7.48 -19.18
CA PHE A 710 -13.06 6.40 -19.59
C PHE A 710 -12.47 5.60 -18.40
N SER A 711 -13.10 5.66 -17.21
CA SER A 711 -12.78 4.79 -16.07
C SER A 711 -13.78 3.63 -15.93
N VAL A 712 -13.63 2.79 -14.90
CA VAL A 712 -14.52 1.62 -14.69
C VAL A 712 -15.94 2.07 -14.30
N VAL A 713 -16.07 3.03 -13.38
CA VAL A 713 -17.36 3.55 -12.92
C VAL A 713 -17.39 5.08 -13.03
N PHE A 714 -18.43 5.62 -13.67
CA PHE A 714 -18.64 7.06 -13.79
C PHE A 714 -19.44 7.59 -12.59
N ARG A 715 -18.75 7.88 -11.48
CA ARG A 715 -19.37 8.28 -10.20
C ARG A 715 -19.06 9.72 -9.79
N THR A 716 -20.08 10.49 -9.41
CA THR A 716 -19.90 11.83 -8.83
C THR A 716 -19.77 11.79 -7.31
N HIS A 717 -19.23 12.87 -6.75
CA HIS A 717 -19.27 13.15 -5.32
C HIS A 717 -19.36 14.66 -5.07
N GLU A 718 -20.17 15.08 -4.11
CA GLU A 718 -20.30 16.51 -3.78
C GLU A 718 -19.07 17.12 -3.08
N GLY A 719 -18.15 16.28 -2.57
CA GLY A 719 -17.03 16.65 -1.71
C GLY A 719 -17.42 16.92 -0.25
N ASN A 720 -16.43 17.25 0.57
CA ASN A 720 -16.60 17.55 2.00
C ASN A 720 -17.29 18.91 2.28
N LYS A 721 -17.32 19.82 1.30
CA LYS A 721 -17.98 21.14 1.39
C LYS A 721 -18.85 21.44 0.15
N PRO A 722 -20.00 20.74 -0.02
CA PRO A 722 -20.81 20.80 -1.24
C PRO A 722 -21.15 22.22 -1.72
N THR A 723 -21.53 23.11 -0.79
CA THR A 723 -21.98 24.48 -1.10
C THR A 723 -20.85 25.40 -1.60
N SER A 724 -19.59 25.01 -1.42
CA SER A 724 -18.42 25.79 -1.86
C SER A 724 -17.86 25.33 -3.21
N ASN A 725 -18.37 24.23 -3.75
CA ASN A 725 -17.85 23.57 -4.95
C ASN A 725 -18.85 23.67 -6.09
N SER A 726 -18.35 23.75 -7.33
CA SER A 726 -19.18 23.45 -8.49
C SER A 726 -19.60 21.98 -8.46
N GLN A 727 -20.87 21.73 -8.72
CA GLN A 727 -21.50 20.41 -8.79
C GLN A 727 -21.99 20.16 -10.21
N PHE A 728 -22.22 18.89 -10.56
CA PHE A 728 -22.71 18.56 -11.90
C PHE A 728 -24.07 19.21 -12.19
N TYR A 729 -24.84 19.53 -11.14
CA TYR A 729 -26.13 20.22 -11.22
C TYR A 729 -26.07 21.72 -10.90
N SER A 730 -24.89 22.34 -10.78
CA SER A 730 -24.78 23.76 -10.41
C SER A 730 -25.42 24.70 -11.43
N ASN A 731 -25.41 24.35 -12.72
CA ASN A 731 -26.05 25.10 -13.78
C ASN A 731 -26.34 24.21 -15.00
N HIS A 732 -27.00 24.77 -16.02
CA HIS A 732 -27.34 24.03 -17.25
C HIS A 732 -26.10 23.48 -17.99
N ARG A 733 -24.97 24.22 -17.96
CA ARG A 733 -23.74 23.78 -18.65
C ARG A 733 -23.11 22.58 -17.97
N THR A 734 -23.01 22.56 -16.64
CA THR A 734 -22.50 21.40 -15.91
C THR A 734 -23.41 20.19 -16.07
N LEU A 735 -24.74 20.40 -16.07
CA LEU A 735 -25.72 19.32 -16.18
C LEU A 735 -25.72 18.70 -17.57
N SER A 736 -25.70 19.51 -18.63
CA SER A 736 -25.66 19.02 -20.01
C SER A 736 -24.33 18.36 -20.34
N HIS A 737 -23.21 18.86 -19.81
CA HIS A 737 -21.91 18.22 -19.95
C HIS A 737 -21.87 16.87 -19.24
N PHE A 738 -22.39 16.77 -18.02
CA PHE A 738 -22.53 15.50 -17.32
C PHE A 738 -23.38 14.50 -18.11
N ALA A 739 -24.53 14.93 -18.64
CA ALA A 739 -25.38 14.09 -19.48
C ALA A 739 -24.65 13.60 -20.75
N ARG A 740 -23.92 14.49 -21.44
CA ARG A 740 -23.09 14.15 -22.62
C ARG A 740 -22.04 13.10 -22.27
N PHE A 741 -21.32 13.25 -21.15
CA PHE A 741 -20.27 12.30 -20.77
C PHE A 741 -20.80 10.99 -20.19
N ALA A 742 -21.99 10.99 -19.57
CA ALA A 742 -22.70 9.75 -19.24
C ALA A 742 -23.09 8.96 -20.50
N LYS A 743 -23.48 9.64 -21.60
CA LYS A 743 -23.72 9.01 -22.91
C LYS A 743 -22.43 8.47 -23.53
N ILE A 744 -21.32 9.21 -23.47
CA ILE A 744 -19.99 8.71 -23.90
C ILE A 744 -19.58 7.48 -23.09
N TYR A 745 -19.70 7.53 -21.77
CA TYR A 745 -19.44 6.41 -20.89
C TYR A 745 -20.27 5.18 -21.28
N LYS A 746 -21.58 5.36 -21.53
CA LYS A 746 -22.47 4.28 -22.01
C LYS A 746 -22.09 3.76 -23.40
N ALA A 747 -21.57 4.61 -24.29
CA ALA A 747 -21.23 4.25 -25.67
C ALA A 747 -20.18 3.14 -25.80
N TRP A 748 -19.29 2.97 -24.81
CA TRP A 748 -18.32 1.87 -24.79
C TRP A 748 -18.63 0.77 -23.76
N LYS A 749 -19.86 0.72 -23.20
CA LYS A 749 -20.29 -0.32 -22.25
C LYS A 749 -19.97 -1.74 -22.74
N PHE A 750 -20.20 -2.01 -24.02
CA PHE A 750 -19.94 -3.33 -24.62
C PHE A 750 -18.49 -3.78 -24.45
N TYR A 751 -17.53 -2.85 -24.58
CA TYR A 751 -16.12 -3.13 -24.39
C TYR A 751 -15.76 -3.15 -22.91
N ARG A 752 -16.35 -2.27 -22.10
CA ARG A 752 -16.18 -2.29 -20.65
C ARG A 752 -16.53 -3.64 -20.03
N ILE A 753 -17.62 -4.28 -20.46
CA ILE A 753 -18.01 -5.62 -20.01
C ILE A 753 -16.91 -6.65 -20.32
N GLN A 754 -16.30 -6.58 -21.52
CA GLN A 754 -15.20 -7.46 -21.91
C GLN A 754 -13.97 -7.24 -21.02
N LEU A 755 -13.63 -5.98 -20.74
CA LEU A 755 -12.47 -5.64 -19.90
C LEU A 755 -12.69 -6.00 -18.42
N VAL A 756 -13.91 -5.83 -17.88
CA VAL A 756 -14.25 -6.27 -16.51
C VAL A 756 -14.20 -7.79 -16.41
N LYS A 757 -14.62 -8.51 -17.45
CA LYS A 757 -14.46 -9.96 -17.53
C LYS A 757 -12.98 -10.35 -17.58
N GLU A 758 -12.18 -9.69 -18.41
CA GLU A 758 -10.73 -9.92 -18.49
C GLU A 758 -10.02 -9.63 -17.16
N ALA A 759 -10.44 -8.61 -16.42
CA ALA A 759 -9.97 -8.34 -15.06
C ALA A 759 -10.25 -9.52 -14.11
N SER A 760 -11.44 -10.12 -14.18
CA SER A 760 -11.78 -11.28 -13.35
C SER A 760 -11.06 -12.57 -13.74
N GLU A 761 -10.76 -12.74 -15.03
CA GLU A 761 -10.13 -13.94 -15.56
C GLU A 761 -8.61 -13.89 -15.52
N LYS A 762 -8.01 -12.71 -15.68
CA LYS A 762 -6.55 -12.52 -15.82
C LYS A 762 -5.95 -11.48 -14.88
N GLY A 763 -6.77 -10.72 -14.15
CA GLY A 763 -6.30 -9.63 -13.28
C GLY A 763 -5.84 -8.37 -14.03
N LEU A 764 -6.04 -8.29 -15.36
CA LEU A 764 -5.61 -7.13 -16.14
C LEU A 764 -6.51 -5.92 -15.88
N PRO A 765 -5.95 -4.73 -15.63
CA PRO A 765 -6.75 -3.54 -15.36
C PRO A 765 -7.50 -3.05 -16.60
N VAL A 766 -8.64 -2.39 -16.37
CA VAL A 766 -9.44 -1.75 -17.44
C VAL A 766 -8.67 -0.57 -18.05
N CYS A 767 -8.11 0.29 -17.19
CA CYS A 767 -7.26 1.41 -17.59
C CYS A 767 -5.79 1.00 -17.44
N ARG A 768 -4.99 1.17 -18.49
CA ARG A 768 -3.67 0.57 -18.61
C ARG A 768 -2.60 1.61 -18.89
N HIS A 769 -1.54 1.57 -18.11
CA HIS A 769 -0.31 2.24 -18.47
C HIS A 769 0.24 1.61 -19.76
N LEU A 770 0.76 2.42 -20.68
CA LEU A 770 1.22 1.94 -21.99
C LEU A 770 2.33 0.87 -21.87
N PHE A 771 3.12 0.93 -20.78
CA PHE A 771 4.15 -0.08 -20.44
C PHE A 771 3.64 -1.52 -20.52
N LEU A 772 2.35 -1.78 -20.22
CA LEU A 772 1.79 -3.12 -20.28
C LEU A 772 1.81 -3.74 -21.69
N HIS A 773 1.74 -2.90 -22.72
CA HIS A 773 1.61 -3.34 -24.11
C HIS A 773 2.79 -2.91 -24.98
N TYR A 774 3.59 -1.95 -24.51
CA TYR A 774 4.75 -1.40 -25.20
C TYR A 774 5.97 -1.35 -24.26
N PRO A 775 6.41 -2.49 -23.68
CA PRO A 775 7.48 -2.51 -22.68
C PRO A 775 8.88 -2.26 -23.24
N GLU A 776 9.07 -2.32 -24.56
CA GLU A 776 10.35 -2.06 -25.22
C GLU A 776 10.48 -0.60 -25.69
N ASP A 777 9.43 0.20 -25.57
CA ASP A 777 9.41 1.61 -25.96
C ASP A 777 9.91 2.49 -24.80
N GLU A 778 11.15 2.99 -24.92
CA GLU A 778 11.79 3.82 -23.89
C GLU A 778 11.01 5.11 -23.57
N TYR A 779 10.27 5.68 -24.54
CA TYR A 779 9.48 6.89 -24.28
C TYR A 779 8.28 6.57 -23.38
N VAL A 780 7.66 5.40 -23.55
CA VAL A 780 6.55 4.94 -22.72
C VAL A 780 6.94 4.86 -21.24
N HIS A 781 8.20 4.54 -20.92
CA HIS A 781 8.68 4.53 -19.54
C HIS A 781 8.75 5.92 -18.88
N THR A 782 8.71 7.00 -19.66
CA THR A 782 8.69 8.38 -19.15
C THR A 782 7.27 8.90 -18.86
N LEU A 783 6.25 8.21 -19.37
CA LEU A 783 4.86 8.57 -19.18
C LEU A 783 4.45 8.29 -17.73
N THR A 784 3.57 9.16 -17.22
CA THR A 784 3.00 9.07 -15.87
C THR A 784 1.50 9.21 -15.95
N TYR A 785 1.01 10.45 -16.08
CA TYR A 785 -0.42 10.78 -16.15
C TYR A 785 -0.86 11.33 -17.52
N GLN A 786 0.08 11.52 -18.45
CA GLN A 786 -0.19 12.26 -19.70
C GLN A 786 -1.17 11.54 -20.63
N GLN A 787 -1.17 10.20 -20.61
CA GLN A 787 -2.07 9.39 -21.43
C GLN A 787 -2.16 7.95 -20.89
N PHE A 788 -3.25 7.27 -21.21
CA PHE A 788 -3.46 5.87 -20.86
C PHE A 788 -4.33 5.16 -21.88
N LEU A 789 -4.33 3.83 -21.85
CA LEU A 789 -5.19 3.00 -22.67
C LEU A 789 -6.42 2.57 -21.87
N VAL A 790 -7.59 2.50 -22.52
CA VAL A 790 -8.70 1.68 -22.04
C VAL A 790 -8.63 0.36 -22.81
N GLY A 791 -8.29 -0.71 -22.09
CA GLY A 791 -7.90 -1.98 -22.70
C GLY A 791 -6.73 -1.82 -23.67
N THR A 792 -6.91 -2.26 -24.91
CA THR A 792 -5.91 -2.16 -26.00
C THR A 792 -6.36 -1.27 -27.16
N GLU A 793 -7.63 -0.83 -27.15
CA GLU A 793 -8.30 -0.32 -28.35
C GLU A 793 -8.56 1.19 -28.32
N ILE A 794 -8.57 1.81 -27.14
CA ILE A 794 -8.85 3.25 -26.98
C ILE A 794 -7.67 3.89 -26.25
N LEU A 795 -7.11 4.96 -26.82
CA LEU A 795 -6.08 5.80 -26.21
C LEU A 795 -6.72 7.12 -25.75
N VAL A 796 -6.50 7.47 -24.49
CA VAL A 796 -7.05 8.66 -23.85
C VAL A 796 -5.90 9.60 -23.48
N VAL A 797 -5.96 10.84 -23.95
CA VAL A 797 -4.98 11.90 -23.66
C VAL A 797 -5.73 13.05 -22.96
N PRO A 798 -5.89 12.99 -21.62
CA PRO A 798 -6.74 13.94 -20.90
C PRO A 798 -6.11 15.33 -20.81
N VAL A 799 -6.96 16.37 -20.73
CA VAL A 799 -6.53 17.72 -20.36
C VAL A 799 -6.46 17.82 -18.84
N LEU A 800 -5.25 17.94 -18.30
CA LEU A 800 -4.98 17.91 -16.86
C LEU A 800 -4.42 19.22 -16.32
N ASP A 801 -4.45 20.29 -17.11
CA ASP A 801 -3.96 21.61 -16.75
C ASP A 801 -5.03 22.66 -17.03
N LYS A 802 -5.16 23.61 -16.10
CA LYS A 802 -6.15 24.69 -16.17
C LYS A 802 -5.94 25.57 -17.40
N GLY A 803 -7.03 25.91 -18.08
CA GLY A 803 -7.11 26.80 -19.23
C GLY A 803 -6.50 26.22 -20.51
N LYS A 804 -6.23 24.91 -20.55
CA LYS A 804 -5.66 24.26 -21.74
C LYS A 804 -6.75 23.69 -22.63
N GLU A 805 -6.53 23.82 -23.93
CA GLU A 805 -7.41 23.29 -25.00
C GLU A 805 -6.62 22.50 -26.04
N VAL A 806 -5.34 22.23 -25.79
CA VAL A 806 -4.47 21.43 -26.65
C VAL A 806 -3.61 20.56 -25.76
N VAL A 807 -3.45 19.29 -26.12
CA VAL A 807 -2.59 18.31 -25.44
C VAL A 807 -1.54 17.76 -26.39
N ARG A 808 -0.45 17.24 -25.83
CA ARG A 808 0.57 16.52 -26.58
C ARG A 808 0.33 15.03 -26.42
N ALA A 809 -0.10 14.38 -27.51
CA ALA A 809 -0.32 12.94 -27.58
C ALA A 809 0.93 12.25 -28.11
N TYR A 810 1.31 11.12 -27.51
CA TYR A 810 2.34 10.22 -28.01
C TYR A 810 1.72 8.94 -28.56
N PHE A 811 2.17 8.50 -29.73
CA PHE A 811 1.74 7.26 -30.36
C PHE A 811 2.88 6.23 -30.29
N PRO A 812 2.72 5.15 -29.51
CA PRO A 812 3.82 4.25 -29.16
C PRO A 812 4.40 3.50 -30.35
N GLU A 813 5.65 3.09 -30.21
CA GLU A 813 6.33 2.19 -31.15
C GLU A 813 5.72 0.78 -31.06
N GLY A 814 5.24 0.24 -32.18
CA GLY A 814 4.68 -1.11 -32.23
C GLY A 814 4.09 -1.44 -33.60
N GLU A 815 4.09 -2.74 -33.94
CA GLU A 815 3.51 -3.22 -35.19
C GLU A 815 2.03 -2.80 -35.29
N ASN A 816 1.65 -2.19 -36.43
CA ASN A 816 0.28 -1.76 -36.74
C ASN A 816 -0.36 -0.75 -35.76
N CYS A 817 0.43 0.16 -35.18
CA CYS A 817 -0.08 1.23 -34.30
C CYS A 817 -0.47 2.51 -35.06
N SER A 818 -1.57 2.44 -35.82
CA SER A 818 -2.26 3.64 -36.33
C SER A 818 -3.43 3.99 -35.41
N TRP A 819 -3.57 5.28 -35.10
CA TRP A 819 -4.60 5.78 -34.18
C TRP A 819 -5.48 6.82 -34.86
N LYS A 820 -6.79 6.65 -34.77
CA LYS A 820 -7.79 7.53 -35.37
C LYS A 820 -8.43 8.41 -34.31
N HIS A 821 -8.32 9.72 -34.47
CA HIS A 821 -8.92 10.69 -33.56
C HIS A 821 -10.45 10.64 -33.67
N VAL A 822 -11.15 10.49 -32.54
CA VAL A 822 -12.59 10.23 -32.49
C VAL A 822 -13.43 11.35 -33.09
N TRP A 823 -13.05 12.61 -32.85
CA TRP A 823 -13.86 13.76 -33.28
C TRP A 823 -13.62 14.18 -34.72
N THR A 824 -12.36 14.15 -35.18
CA THR A 824 -11.99 14.65 -36.52
C THR A 824 -11.80 13.54 -37.55
N GLY A 825 -11.72 12.28 -37.11
CA GLY A 825 -11.39 11.14 -37.96
C GLY A 825 -9.95 11.12 -38.48
N LYS A 826 -9.10 12.09 -38.08
CA LYS A 826 -7.70 12.18 -38.50
C LYS A 826 -6.92 10.95 -38.04
N LEU A 827 -6.17 10.36 -38.96
CA LEU A 827 -5.31 9.20 -38.71
C LEU A 827 -3.89 9.65 -38.36
N TYR A 828 -3.34 9.03 -37.32
CA TYR A 828 -1.96 9.18 -36.86
C TYR A 828 -1.27 7.83 -37.00
N SER A 829 -0.51 7.65 -38.09
CA SER A 829 0.05 6.36 -38.50
C SER A 829 1.56 6.24 -38.31
N LYS A 830 2.24 7.31 -37.85
CA LYS A 830 3.68 7.31 -37.60
C LYS A 830 3.96 6.77 -36.18
N PRO A 831 4.49 5.54 -36.01
CA PRO A 831 4.83 5.02 -34.69
C PRO A 831 5.97 5.82 -34.05
N GLY A 832 6.03 5.83 -32.72
CA GLY A 832 7.06 6.54 -31.96
C GLY A 832 7.02 8.06 -32.14
N SER A 833 5.84 8.64 -32.38
CA SER A 833 5.70 10.06 -32.70
C SER A 833 4.79 10.82 -31.75
N GLU A 834 5.07 12.12 -31.58
CA GLU A 834 4.22 13.04 -30.85
C GLU A 834 3.40 13.93 -31.80
N ALA A 835 2.22 14.33 -31.35
CA ALA A 835 1.44 15.37 -32.01
C ALA A 835 0.73 16.28 -31.00
N TRP A 836 0.62 17.56 -31.34
CA TRP A 836 -0.29 18.48 -30.67
C TRP A 836 -1.71 18.29 -31.21
N VAL A 837 -2.67 18.14 -30.31
CA VAL A 837 -4.05 17.78 -30.63
C VAL A 837 -4.99 18.70 -29.87
N GLU A 838 -5.93 19.31 -30.58
CA GLU A 838 -6.98 20.12 -29.98
C GLU A 838 -7.88 19.25 -29.10
N ALA A 839 -8.13 19.75 -27.90
CA ALA A 839 -8.95 19.13 -26.87
C ALA A 839 -9.75 20.21 -26.09
N PRO A 840 -10.61 21.01 -26.75
CA PRO A 840 -11.48 21.95 -26.05
C PRO A 840 -12.44 21.19 -25.11
N ILE A 841 -13.04 21.90 -24.14
CA ILE A 841 -14.01 21.30 -23.22
C ILE A 841 -15.15 20.65 -24.03
N GLY A 842 -15.47 19.39 -23.71
CA GLY A 842 -16.48 18.60 -24.41
C GLY A 842 -15.92 17.65 -25.49
N TYR A 843 -14.66 17.84 -25.88
CA TYR A 843 -13.98 17.10 -26.95
C TYR A 843 -12.55 16.72 -26.51
N PRO A 844 -12.37 15.91 -25.43
CA PRO A 844 -11.05 15.48 -24.97
C PRO A 844 -10.30 14.70 -26.06
N ALA A 845 -8.97 14.69 -26.11
CA ALA A 845 -8.25 13.95 -27.16
C ALA A 845 -8.36 12.43 -26.94
N ILE A 846 -9.28 11.81 -27.68
CA ILE A 846 -9.55 10.36 -27.65
C ILE A 846 -9.24 9.77 -29.02
N PHE A 847 -8.57 8.62 -29.02
CA PHE A 847 -8.24 7.88 -30.23
C PHE A 847 -8.72 6.45 -30.12
N VAL A 848 -9.14 5.89 -31.24
CA VAL A 848 -9.37 4.45 -31.39
C VAL A 848 -8.32 3.88 -32.31
N LYS A 849 -7.92 2.63 -32.08
CA LYS A 849 -6.99 1.94 -32.97
C LYS A 849 -7.61 1.80 -34.36
N ASP A 850 -6.82 2.04 -35.40
CA ASP A 850 -7.30 1.96 -36.79
C ASP A 850 -7.75 0.54 -37.13
N SER A 851 -8.81 0.42 -37.94
CA SER A 851 -9.46 -0.85 -38.28
C SER A 851 -9.93 -1.70 -37.08
N SER A 852 -10.06 -1.10 -35.89
CA SER A 852 -10.58 -1.78 -34.70
C SER A 852 -12.10 -1.91 -34.76
N LYS A 853 -12.62 -3.14 -34.68
CA LYS A 853 -14.06 -3.41 -34.53
C LYS A 853 -14.63 -2.77 -33.25
N ILE A 854 -13.84 -2.72 -32.19
CA ILE A 854 -14.20 -2.03 -30.94
C ILE A 854 -14.29 -0.53 -31.20
N GLY A 855 -13.30 0.05 -31.86
CA GLY A 855 -13.31 1.46 -32.28
C GLY A 855 -14.53 1.82 -33.13
N ASP A 856 -14.83 1.02 -34.15
CA ASP A 856 -15.98 1.24 -35.04
C ASP A 856 -17.32 1.16 -34.30
N THR A 857 -17.46 0.17 -33.40
CA THR A 857 -18.67 0.02 -32.58
C THR A 857 -18.83 1.19 -31.62
N PHE A 858 -17.74 1.67 -31.00
CA PHE A 858 -17.76 2.84 -30.15
C PHE A 858 -18.20 4.10 -30.92
N LEU A 859 -17.62 4.35 -32.10
CA LEU A 859 -18.01 5.47 -32.96
C LEU A 859 -19.46 5.38 -33.42
N LYS A 860 -19.96 4.17 -33.74
CA LYS A 860 -21.38 3.95 -34.05
C LYS A 860 -22.27 4.32 -32.87
N ASN A 861 -21.97 3.84 -31.68
CA ASN A 861 -22.75 4.11 -30.48
C ASN A 861 -22.74 5.61 -30.13
N LEU A 862 -21.61 6.31 -30.31
CA LEU A 862 -21.56 7.76 -30.12
C LEU A 862 -22.54 8.51 -31.05
N ARG A 863 -22.70 8.09 -32.31
CA ARG A 863 -23.71 8.65 -33.23
C ARG A 863 -25.13 8.32 -32.77
N GLU A 864 -25.37 7.08 -32.34
CA GLU A 864 -26.69 6.65 -31.83
C GLU A 864 -27.12 7.44 -30.59
N TYR A 865 -26.18 7.81 -29.72
CA TYR A 865 -26.44 8.66 -28.56
C TYR A 865 -26.38 10.17 -28.86
N ASN A 866 -26.33 10.58 -30.13
CA ASN A 866 -26.24 11.98 -30.58
C ASN A 866 -25.07 12.75 -29.96
N VAL A 867 -23.91 12.10 -29.80
CA VAL A 867 -22.66 12.71 -29.31
C VAL A 867 -21.78 13.19 -30.46
N LEU A 868 -21.71 12.40 -31.54
CA LEU A 868 -20.98 12.68 -32.79
C LEU A 868 -21.89 13.20 -33.89
#